data_AF-E6K1F3-F1
#
_entry.id   AF-E6K1F3-F1
#
_cell.length_a   1.000
_cell.length_b   1.000
_cell.length_c   1.000
_cell.angle_alpha   90.00
_cell.angle_beta   90.00
_cell.angle_gamma   90.00
#
_symmetry.space_group_name_H-M   'P 1'
#
loop_
_entity.id
_entity.type
_entity.pdbx_description
1 polymer ?
#
loop_
_entity_poly.entity_id
_entity_poly.type
_entity_poly.pdbx_seq_one_letter_code
_entity_poly.pdbx_strand_id
1 'polypeptide(L)'
;MGTRNRQPQAAKGKAENKAAGKASGAKGTKMSFTRSGRQAPFPWSRLFLLVFVGLAALAGLAAALTRSNLPSPLVRAPLADAHGALMTFGFLGTAISLERGVAFRAGSPRKPTWGFLSPLFGAVGMVMMILLMTRLIPLTTWWPALPGSLWTADMILLTAVYAVIWTRQQSVSLLIQLLGSAVGACGIGLWARGIDAAILAPSWMVFLVLTIVGERLELAHVSFVSRYVEPTLIGSSILATVAVPVQIMQPVAGYPLLGIALAALLVTMLLNDTAIKTWKAAGVTGFMGICMLLGYLWALAASFLWMTGRANRSGYWADLSIHAFALGFAMSMVIAHVCVIIPSITRRQMPYNPVLWLPLLLLHLGLFFRLLGAIQERTILWKVGDAVTATSVLVLILCVLGMNVVAGLKRKKQGRAQKEGQGQNQRRDQIQEKDLRKEALAVRKAQTAQVSHDRVRHRVTMTTSDVSRHAQSHQAFFRLAFQAVTVTILLLLAATFILAASPTLATSASAASATSSSIGSEGLAGGLGPSSGSSLSPSQGPQSQESVRPSGRTKRIRLSVGPDGMSFSPSKITVPAGDKLSLTFDNTGDQRHDLVLDNGLSTGPLTPGTSKTVDVGIISHSMEGWCSITGHRQMGMNLTIIAVNSQGQEAGASSTGGRGSKAGSSGNSSESSSGTGTSTGDPSDVPVPTYSQLQKQAATSKPYDPALPSYTPTDSSGRVRSLTMTVTETKTTIAEGVSQTVIHYNGTSPGPILRGKAGDTFRITLVNKGSMAHSIDFHAGDDAAPDKAMKSIEPGRTLVYTFRAPRSGIWMYHCSTAPMSNHIANGMFGAVIIEPKTGWPPVDKEFVLIGSEMYLGPQAGLADPQKVSSMTADLTAFNGRAFQYDAYPLTARIGEKVRIWVLNAGPNSPLSFHVVGTQFSTVWSEGRYLVKDGSTTGGQVLPLLPAQGGFVEMTFRTAGKYPFVNHIMSLAEKGQHGFIQVSK
;
A
#
# COMPACT_ATOMS: atom_id res chain seq x y z
N MET A 1 9.90 -58.29 47.01
CA MET A 1 11.21 -58.99 47.03
C MET A 1 12.06 -58.37 45.94
N GLY A 2 13.27 -57.87 46.12
CA GLY A 2 14.12 -57.69 47.29
C GLY A 2 15.39 -57.02 46.75
N THR A 3 15.75 -55.91 47.40
CA THR A 3 17.12 -55.63 47.86
C THR A 3 18.30 -55.81 46.89
N ARG A 4 19.07 -54.74 46.68
CA ARG A 4 20.37 -54.57 47.38
C ARG A 4 21.02 -53.20 47.11
N ASN A 5 21.08 -52.45 48.19
CA ASN A 5 22.12 -51.47 48.51
C ASN A 5 23.51 -52.11 48.47
N ARG A 6 24.55 -51.31 48.15
CA ARG A 6 25.72 -51.12 49.03
C ARG A 6 26.58 -49.92 48.58
N GLN A 7 26.64 -48.95 49.49
CA GLN A 7 27.64 -47.92 49.77
C GLN A 7 29.00 -48.58 50.19
N PRO A 8 30.09 -47.88 50.61
CA PRO A 8 30.33 -46.42 50.77
C PRO A 8 31.81 -45.93 50.50
N GLN A 9 32.07 -44.65 50.86
CA GLN A 9 33.37 -44.02 51.27
C GLN A 9 34.45 -43.78 50.19
N ALA A 10 35.38 -42.82 50.27
CA ALA A 10 35.54 -41.53 50.94
C ALA A 10 36.90 -40.92 50.48
N ALA A 11 36.98 -39.58 50.44
CA ALA A 11 38.12 -38.75 50.85
C ALA A 11 39.36 -38.48 49.95
N LYS A 12 39.73 -37.17 49.96
CA LYS A 12 41.07 -36.51 49.82
C LYS A 12 41.73 -36.51 48.43
N GLY A 13 42.39 -35.45 47.95
CA GLY A 13 42.72 -34.12 48.47
C GLY A 13 43.73 -33.39 47.56
N LYS A 14 43.60 -32.06 47.49
CA LYS A 14 44.59 -30.96 47.27
C LYS A 14 45.98 -31.19 46.62
N ALA A 15 46.28 -30.29 45.66
CA ALA A 15 47.54 -29.53 45.44
C ALA A 15 47.17 -28.24 44.63
N GLU A 16 47.33 -26.97 45.06
CA GLU A 16 48.53 -26.10 45.21
C GLU A 16 49.44 -26.07 43.96
N ASN A 17 49.98 -24.98 43.38
CA ASN A 17 50.22 -23.56 43.73
C ASN A 17 50.48 -22.76 42.40
N LYS A 18 49.94 -21.56 42.21
CA LYS A 18 50.58 -20.21 42.17
C LYS A 18 51.82 -19.94 41.27
N ALA A 19 51.71 -18.81 40.53
CA ALA A 19 52.76 -17.86 40.06
C ALA A 19 53.64 -18.30 38.85
N ALA A 20 54.13 -17.47 37.92
CA ALA A 20 54.10 -16.04 37.62
C ALA A 20 54.69 -15.81 36.20
N GLY A 21 54.55 -14.59 35.63
CA GLY A 21 55.43 -14.08 34.55
C GLY A 21 54.66 -13.42 33.38
N LYS A 22 54.37 -12.11 33.44
CA LYS A 22 55.09 -11.00 32.77
C LYS A 22 55.12 -11.04 31.22
N ALA A 23 54.44 -10.07 30.60
CA ALA A 23 54.89 -9.25 29.45
C ALA A 23 53.70 -8.35 29.01
N SER A 24 53.64 -7.07 29.39
CA SER A 24 54.24 -5.90 28.74
C SER A 24 53.76 -5.63 27.30
N GLY A 25 52.87 -4.64 27.17
CA GLY A 25 52.95 -3.54 26.20
C GLY A 25 52.81 -3.87 24.71
N ALA A 26 51.65 -3.53 24.14
CA ALA A 26 51.57 -3.15 22.73
C ALA A 26 50.57 -2.01 22.54
N LYS A 27 51.08 -0.98 21.87
CA LYS A 27 50.49 0.32 21.54
C LYS A 27 49.13 0.19 20.84
N GLY A 28 48.25 1.13 21.16
CA GLY A 28 46.97 1.28 20.51
C GLY A 28 47.10 1.63 19.03
N THR A 29 46.38 0.88 18.21
CA THR A 29 46.07 1.24 16.82
C THR A 29 44.56 1.50 16.75
N LYS A 30 44.19 2.76 16.52
CA LYS A 30 42.82 3.23 16.34
C LYS A 30 42.12 2.42 15.23
N MET A 31 41.16 1.56 15.58
CA MET A 31 40.23 1.02 14.59
C MET A 31 39.12 2.04 14.31
N SER A 32 39.21 2.62 13.13
CA SER A 32 38.19 3.45 12.48
C SER A 32 36.93 2.63 12.22
N PHE A 33 35.82 2.99 12.87
CA PHE A 33 34.47 2.51 12.53
C PHE A 33 34.09 2.94 11.11
N THR A 34 33.98 1.99 10.18
CA THR A 34 33.36 2.23 8.87
C THR A 34 31.84 2.25 9.01
N ARG A 35 31.29 3.42 8.66
CA ARG A 35 29.87 3.76 8.52
C ARG A 35 29.23 2.92 7.40
N SER A 36 28.17 2.16 7.67
CA SER A 36 27.25 1.75 6.57
C SER A 36 25.80 1.56 7.02
N GLY A 37 25.12 2.69 7.24
CA GLY A 37 23.74 2.82 6.77
C GLY A 37 23.83 3.17 5.29
N ARG A 38 23.57 2.22 4.39
CA ARG A 38 23.43 2.52 2.96
C ARG A 38 21.95 2.65 2.68
N GLN A 39 21.57 3.81 2.18
CA GLN A 39 20.19 4.13 1.79
C GLN A 39 19.82 3.27 0.59
N ALA A 40 18.60 2.70 0.59
CA ALA A 40 18.02 2.04 -0.58
C ALA A 40 18.29 2.85 -1.87
N PRO A 41 18.65 2.19 -2.99
CA PRO A 41 19.07 2.88 -4.19
C PRO A 41 17.98 3.81 -4.69
N PHE A 42 18.37 5.06 -4.92
CA PHE A 42 17.48 6.12 -5.35
C PHE A 42 16.84 5.76 -6.71
N PRO A 43 15.51 5.87 -6.88
CA PRO A 43 14.83 5.40 -8.09
C PRO A 43 15.01 6.38 -9.27
N TRP A 44 16.21 6.38 -9.86
CA TRP A 44 16.62 7.33 -10.90
C TRP A 44 15.70 7.35 -12.11
N SER A 45 15.17 6.21 -12.56
CA SER A 45 14.25 6.14 -13.70
C SER A 45 12.91 6.83 -13.45
N ARG A 46 12.41 6.81 -12.21
CA ARG A 46 11.16 7.50 -11.84
C ARG A 46 11.36 8.99 -11.72
N LEU A 47 12.50 9.40 -11.13
CA LEU A 47 12.86 10.81 -11.05
C LEU A 47 13.05 11.39 -12.45
N PHE A 48 13.69 10.64 -13.35
CA PHE A 48 13.89 11.06 -14.73
C PHE A 48 12.56 11.39 -15.42
N LEU A 49 11.56 10.51 -15.36
CA LEU A 49 10.23 10.79 -15.91
C LEU A 49 9.54 11.97 -15.22
N LEU A 50 9.69 12.11 -13.89
CA LEU A 50 9.14 13.24 -13.14
C LEU A 50 9.75 14.59 -13.57
N VAL A 51 11.01 14.62 -14.00
CA VAL A 51 11.62 15.83 -14.56
C VAL A 51 10.91 16.24 -15.86
N PHE A 52 10.58 15.29 -16.73
CA PHE A 52 9.80 15.60 -17.94
C PHE A 52 8.40 16.12 -17.60
N VAL A 53 7.72 15.57 -16.58
CA VAL A 53 6.46 16.13 -16.09
C VAL A 53 6.63 17.61 -15.68
N GLY A 54 7.70 17.94 -14.95
CA GLY A 54 8.02 19.32 -14.58
C GLY A 54 8.33 20.23 -15.77
N LEU A 55 9.07 19.73 -16.76
CA LEU A 55 9.37 20.46 -18.00
C LEU A 55 8.11 20.70 -18.84
N ALA A 56 7.18 19.74 -18.88
CA ALA A 56 5.90 19.89 -19.56
C ALA A 56 5.07 21.01 -18.94
N ALA A 57 5.03 21.08 -17.59
CA ALA A 57 4.37 22.16 -16.89
C ALA A 57 5.00 23.52 -17.25
N LEU A 58 6.32 23.64 -17.20
CA LEU A 58 7.02 24.89 -17.55
C LEU A 58 6.79 25.31 -19.01
N ALA A 59 6.81 24.37 -19.95
CA ALA A 59 6.51 24.64 -21.35
C ALA A 59 5.05 25.07 -21.54
N GLY A 60 4.11 24.43 -20.86
CA GLY A 60 2.69 24.82 -20.85
C GLY A 60 2.45 26.21 -20.24
N LEU A 61 3.17 26.57 -19.16
CA LEU A 61 3.14 27.92 -18.60
C LEU A 61 3.69 28.97 -19.58
N ALA A 62 4.81 28.67 -20.23
CA ALA A 62 5.38 29.56 -21.24
C ALA A 62 4.42 29.76 -22.43
N ALA A 63 3.72 28.70 -22.84
CA ALA A 63 2.67 28.75 -23.85
C ALA A 63 1.48 29.61 -23.41
N ALA A 64 1.07 29.53 -22.15
CA ALA A 64 -0.02 30.34 -21.58
C ALA A 64 0.30 31.84 -21.65
N LEU A 65 1.51 32.22 -21.20
CA LEU A 65 1.95 33.62 -21.21
C LEU A 65 2.01 34.18 -22.63
N THR A 66 2.50 33.39 -23.60
CA THR A 66 2.51 33.78 -25.02
C THR A 66 1.09 33.97 -25.55
N ARG A 67 0.14 33.08 -25.19
CA ARG A 67 -1.28 33.19 -25.56
C ARG A 67 -1.94 34.46 -25.01
N SER A 68 -1.54 34.90 -23.82
CA SER A 68 -2.06 36.12 -23.18
C SER A 68 -1.31 37.40 -23.59
N ASN A 69 -0.34 37.29 -24.51
CA ASN A 69 0.55 38.37 -24.93
C ASN A 69 1.28 39.01 -23.74
N LEU A 70 1.78 38.18 -22.84
CA LEU A 70 2.64 38.54 -21.71
C LEU A 70 4.09 38.11 -22.00
N PRO A 71 5.11 38.76 -21.40
CA PRO A 71 6.50 38.38 -21.59
C PRO A 71 6.74 36.92 -21.19
N SER A 72 7.28 36.12 -22.12
CA SER A 72 7.59 34.70 -21.94
C SER A 72 9.04 34.43 -22.35
N PRO A 73 9.81 33.61 -21.60
CA PRO A 73 11.19 33.27 -21.96
C PRO A 73 11.31 32.44 -23.25
N LEU A 74 10.21 31.82 -23.72
CA LEU A 74 10.12 31.08 -24.98
C LEU A 74 9.24 31.87 -25.96
N VAL A 75 9.85 32.85 -26.63
CA VAL A 75 9.15 33.83 -27.49
C VAL A 75 8.90 33.26 -28.90
N ARG A 76 7.94 32.33 -29.10
CA ARG A 76 7.49 31.95 -30.46
C ARG A 76 5.98 31.62 -30.51
N ALA A 77 5.27 32.25 -31.46
CA ALA A 77 3.82 32.17 -31.65
C ALA A 77 3.20 30.75 -31.80
N PRO A 78 3.85 29.74 -32.44
CA PRO A 78 3.26 28.40 -32.60
C PRO A 78 3.02 27.67 -31.27
N LEU A 79 3.77 28.01 -30.21
CA LEU A 79 3.67 27.33 -28.91
C LEU A 79 2.35 27.63 -28.18
N ALA A 80 1.69 28.76 -28.49
CA ALA A 80 0.46 29.20 -27.82
C ALA A 80 -0.73 28.27 -28.07
N ASP A 81 -0.84 27.70 -29.27
CA ASP A 81 -1.94 26.80 -29.66
C ASP A 81 -1.82 25.41 -29.02
N ALA A 82 -0.59 25.03 -28.67
CA ALA A 82 -0.31 23.76 -27.99
C ALA A 82 -0.54 23.81 -26.47
N HIS A 83 -0.82 24.98 -25.88
CA HIS A 83 -0.95 25.16 -24.43
C HIS A 83 -1.86 24.10 -23.77
N GLY A 84 -3.08 23.94 -24.28
CA GLY A 84 -4.07 23.03 -23.70
C GLY A 84 -3.62 21.57 -23.75
N ALA A 85 -3.02 21.14 -24.86
CA ALA A 85 -2.52 19.77 -25.03
C ALA A 85 -1.28 19.50 -24.15
N LEU A 86 -0.36 20.48 -24.06
CA LEU A 86 0.81 20.42 -23.18
C LEU A 86 0.42 20.31 -21.71
N MET A 87 -0.53 21.11 -21.24
CA MET A 87 -0.99 21.06 -19.86
C MET A 87 -1.78 19.78 -19.54
N THR A 88 -2.66 19.36 -20.45
CA THR A 88 -3.55 18.21 -20.21
C THR A 88 -2.83 16.88 -20.37
N PHE A 89 -2.10 16.66 -21.48
CA PHE A 89 -1.49 15.35 -21.78
C PHE A 89 0.01 15.34 -21.47
N GLY A 90 0.73 16.41 -21.81
CA GLY A 90 2.15 16.52 -21.51
C GLY A 90 2.45 16.60 -20.01
N PHE A 91 1.65 17.33 -19.25
CA PHE A 91 1.83 17.50 -17.81
C PHE A 91 0.93 16.57 -16.99
N LEU A 92 -0.38 16.85 -16.90
CA LEU A 92 -1.29 16.11 -16.01
C LEU A 92 -1.43 14.64 -16.43
N GLY A 93 -1.63 14.36 -17.71
CA GLY A 93 -1.77 13.01 -18.26
C GLY A 93 -0.52 12.17 -18.01
N THR A 94 0.66 12.72 -18.30
CA THR A 94 1.93 12.03 -18.02
C THR A 94 2.16 11.80 -16.52
N ALA A 95 1.76 12.75 -15.66
CA ALA A 95 1.83 12.59 -14.20
C ALA A 95 0.93 11.46 -13.69
N ILE A 96 -0.32 11.42 -14.16
CA ILE A 96 -1.30 10.36 -13.88
C ILE A 96 -0.74 9.02 -14.37
N SER A 97 -0.29 8.93 -15.61
CA SER A 97 0.32 7.72 -16.18
C SER A 97 1.51 7.21 -15.36
N LEU A 98 2.34 8.13 -14.82
CA LEU A 98 3.47 7.77 -13.96
C LEU A 98 3.01 7.21 -12.61
N GLU A 99 2.05 7.86 -11.96
CA GLU A 99 1.46 7.39 -10.70
C GLU A 99 0.86 5.99 -10.87
N ARG A 100 0.04 5.81 -11.91
CA ARG A 100 -0.66 4.57 -12.19
C ARG A 100 0.29 3.45 -12.62
N GLY A 101 1.37 3.78 -13.33
CA GLY A 101 2.47 2.84 -13.61
C GLY A 101 3.18 2.33 -12.35
N VAL A 102 3.33 3.19 -11.33
CA VAL A 102 3.86 2.79 -10.02
C VAL A 102 2.89 1.86 -9.30
N ALA A 103 1.60 2.20 -9.26
CA ALA A 103 0.55 1.37 -8.66
C ALA A 103 0.45 -0.01 -9.34
N PHE A 104 0.46 -0.04 -10.68
CA PHE A 104 0.41 -1.25 -11.50
C PHE A 104 1.56 -2.23 -11.18
N ARG A 105 2.77 -1.69 -11.01
CA ARG A 105 3.95 -2.48 -10.66
C ARG A 105 3.93 -2.94 -9.20
N ALA A 106 3.44 -2.10 -8.28
CA ALA A 106 3.35 -2.44 -6.86
C ALA A 106 2.29 -3.53 -6.61
N GLY A 107 1.15 -3.49 -7.31
CA GLY A 107 0.06 -4.45 -7.20
C GLY A 107 0.27 -5.78 -7.94
N SER A 108 1.50 -6.13 -8.33
CA SER A 108 1.79 -7.38 -9.03
C SER A 108 3.02 -8.09 -8.45
N PRO A 109 2.92 -9.41 -8.14
CA PRO A 109 4.07 -10.21 -7.72
C PRO A 109 5.22 -10.20 -8.73
N ARG A 110 4.89 -10.15 -10.04
CA ARG A 110 5.86 -10.17 -11.14
C ARG A 110 6.52 -8.81 -11.40
N LYS A 111 6.09 -7.73 -10.70
CA LYS A 111 6.58 -6.36 -10.85
C LYS A 111 6.78 -5.92 -12.32
N PRO A 112 5.75 -6.07 -13.19
CA PRO A 112 5.86 -5.78 -14.61
C PRO A 112 6.27 -4.32 -14.84
N THR A 113 7.20 -4.11 -15.77
CA THR A 113 7.75 -2.79 -16.10
C THR A 113 7.03 -2.11 -17.25
N TRP A 114 6.19 -2.83 -18.01
CA TRP A 114 5.57 -2.29 -19.21
C TRP A 114 4.57 -1.15 -18.91
N GLY A 115 4.01 -1.08 -17.71
CA GLY A 115 3.15 0.05 -17.30
C GLY A 115 3.88 1.41 -17.35
N PHE A 116 5.22 1.43 -17.34
CA PHE A 116 6.01 2.65 -17.52
C PHE A 116 6.18 3.06 -18.99
N LEU A 117 5.73 2.27 -19.98
CA LEU A 117 5.69 2.71 -21.38
C LEU A 117 4.72 3.88 -21.54
N SER A 118 3.58 3.87 -20.87
CA SER A 118 2.58 4.95 -20.91
C SER A 118 3.20 6.32 -20.58
N PRO A 119 3.77 6.57 -19.38
CA PRO A 119 4.40 7.86 -19.07
C PRO A 119 5.66 8.15 -19.92
N LEU A 120 6.30 7.14 -20.50
CA LEU A 120 7.40 7.36 -21.45
C LEU A 120 6.89 7.97 -22.77
N PHE A 121 5.80 7.45 -23.34
CA PHE A 121 5.16 8.04 -24.52
C PHE A 121 4.68 9.47 -24.24
N GLY A 122 4.12 9.71 -23.04
CA GLY A 122 3.77 11.04 -22.56
C GLY A 122 4.95 12.03 -22.59
N ALA A 123 6.09 11.62 -22.01
CA ALA A 123 7.31 12.42 -21.98
C ALA A 123 7.91 12.65 -23.38
N VAL A 124 7.97 11.62 -24.24
CA VAL A 124 8.49 11.74 -25.61
C VAL A 124 7.60 12.63 -26.46
N GLY A 125 6.27 12.54 -26.31
CA GLY A 125 5.31 13.44 -26.97
C GLY A 125 5.53 14.90 -26.60
N MET A 126 5.81 15.18 -25.33
CA MET A 126 6.16 16.53 -24.88
C MET A 126 7.49 17.02 -25.46
N VAL A 127 8.54 16.20 -25.45
CA VAL A 127 9.84 16.60 -26.01
C VAL A 127 9.69 16.91 -27.49
N MET A 128 8.97 16.05 -28.23
CA MET A 128 8.67 16.26 -29.64
C MET A 128 7.91 17.59 -29.86
N MET A 129 6.91 17.87 -29.03
CA MET A 129 6.19 19.15 -29.07
C MET A 129 7.11 20.34 -28.88
N ILE A 130 7.97 20.33 -27.86
CA ILE A 130 8.91 21.42 -27.60
C ILE A 130 9.87 21.61 -28.79
N LEU A 131 10.40 20.52 -29.38
CA LEU A 131 11.30 20.59 -30.53
C LEU A 131 10.63 21.17 -31.78
N LEU A 132 9.38 20.78 -32.06
CA LEU A 132 8.58 21.34 -33.15
C LEU A 132 8.31 22.84 -32.93
N MET A 133 7.88 23.24 -31.74
CA MET A 133 7.50 24.62 -31.44
C MET A 133 8.70 25.56 -31.32
N THR A 134 9.88 25.04 -30.98
CA THR A 134 11.15 25.79 -31.03
C THR A 134 11.73 25.89 -32.44
N ARG A 135 11.12 25.27 -33.46
CA ARG A 135 11.63 25.16 -34.84
C ARG A 135 13.02 24.53 -34.95
N LEU A 136 13.42 23.74 -33.95
CA LEU A 136 14.63 22.90 -34.05
C LEU A 136 14.42 21.77 -35.06
N ILE A 137 13.16 21.41 -35.31
CA ILE A 137 12.70 20.54 -36.39
C ILE A 137 11.77 21.37 -37.29
N PRO A 138 11.83 21.24 -38.62
CA PRO A 138 10.94 21.99 -39.51
C PRO A 138 9.45 21.70 -39.19
N LEU A 139 8.67 22.78 -39.06
CA LEU A 139 7.22 22.70 -38.92
C LEU A 139 6.63 22.17 -40.23
N THR A 140 6.29 20.89 -40.27
CA THR A 140 5.51 20.32 -41.37
C THR A 140 4.05 20.73 -41.24
N THR A 141 3.26 20.59 -42.31
CA THR A 141 1.80 20.80 -42.29
C THR A 141 1.05 19.85 -41.33
N TRP A 142 1.73 18.85 -40.78
CA TRP A 142 1.20 17.82 -39.87
C TRP A 142 1.76 17.96 -38.46
N TRP A 143 2.03 19.19 -38.00
CA TRP A 143 2.69 19.45 -36.73
C TRP A 143 1.98 18.89 -35.46
N PRO A 144 0.63 18.77 -35.36
CA PRO A 144 0.02 18.13 -34.19
C PRO A 144 0.04 16.59 -34.29
N ALA A 145 0.26 16.02 -35.47
CA ALA A 145 0.09 14.59 -35.71
C ALA A 145 1.10 13.73 -34.95
N LEU A 146 2.38 14.13 -34.94
CA LEU A 146 3.43 13.38 -34.25
C LEU A 146 3.28 13.41 -32.72
N PRO A 147 3.29 14.58 -32.05
CA PRO A 147 3.12 14.64 -30.59
C PRO A 147 1.74 14.13 -30.16
N GLY A 148 0.68 14.43 -30.93
CA GLY A 148 -0.67 13.94 -30.67
C GLY A 148 -0.77 12.42 -30.76
N SER A 149 -0.12 11.77 -31.72
CA SER A 149 -0.10 10.30 -31.83
C SER A 149 0.65 9.64 -30.67
N LEU A 150 1.73 10.26 -30.18
CA LEU A 150 2.46 9.78 -29.00
C LEU A 150 1.60 9.89 -27.73
N TRP A 151 0.90 11.01 -27.53
CA TRP A 151 -0.05 11.16 -26.43
C TRP A 151 -1.29 10.25 -26.56
N THR A 152 -1.71 9.94 -27.79
CA THR A 152 -2.75 8.92 -28.04
C THR A 152 -2.27 7.55 -27.59
N ALA A 153 -1.04 7.17 -27.94
CA ALA A 153 -0.42 5.92 -27.52
C ALA A 153 -0.28 5.82 -25.98
N ASP A 154 0.10 6.92 -25.32
CA ASP A 154 0.11 7.02 -23.86
C ASP A 154 -1.27 6.70 -23.27
N MET A 155 -2.33 7.37 -23.73
CA MET A 155 -3.69 7.15 -23.21
C MET A 155 -4.25 5.75 -23.51
N ILE A 156 -3.91 5.15 -24.65
CA ILE A 156 -4.26 3.75 -24.96
C ILE A 156 -3.55 2.80 -24.00
N LEU A 157 -2.25 3.00 -23.76
CA LEU A 157 -1.49 2.18 -22.80
C LEU A 157 -2.01 2.37 -21.37
N LEU A 158 -2.37 3.59 -20.97
CA LEU A 158 -3.01 3.86 -19.69
C LEU A 158 -4.34 3.11 -19.55
N THR A 159 -5.16 3.10 -20.61
CA THR A 159 -6.40 2.32 -20.66
C THR A 159 -6.13 0.81 -20.52
N ALA A 160 -5.09 0.30 -21.17
CA ALA A 160 -4.67 -1.10 -21.02
C ALA A 160 -4.18 -1.41 -19.60
N VAL A 161 -3.44 -0.50 -18.96
CA VAL A 161 -3.05 -0.64 -17.54
C VAL A 161 -4.28 -0.76 -16.66
N TYR A 162 -5.29 0.10 -16.82
CA TYR A 162 -6.53 0.02 -16.05
C TYR A 162 -7.31 -1.27 -16.31
N ALA A 163 -7.41 -1.72 -17.56
CA ALA A 163 -8.07 -2.99 -17.90
C ALA A 163 -7.38 -4.18 -17.22
N VAL A 164 -6.04 -4.20 -17.16
CA VAL A 164 -5.31 -5.27 -16.47
C VAL A 164 -5.46 -5.17 -14.95
N ILE A 165 -5.46 -3.97 -14.36
CA ILE A 165 -5.74 -3.82 -12.92
C ILE A 165 -7.15 -4.31 -12.59
N TRP A 166 -8.14 -4.01 -13.44
CA TRP A 166 -9.52 -4.47 -13.28
C TRP A 166 -9.64 -6.00 -13.21
N THR A 167 -8.85 -6.74 -14.01
CA THR A 167 -8.84 -8.22 -13.92
C THR A 167 -8.36 -8.76 -12.57
N ARG A 168 -7.67 -7.94 -11.77
CA ARG A 168 -7.17 -8.29 -10.43
C ARG A 168 -8.09 -7.77 -9.33
N GLN A 169 -8.69 -6.60 -9.53
CA GLN A 169 -9.53 -5.92 -8.57
C GLN A 169 -10.71 -5.24 -9.26
N GLN A 170 -11.91 -5.76 -9.08
CA GLN A 170 -13.13 -5.15 -9.62
C GLN A 170 -13.59 -4.02 -8.71
N SER A 171 -13.55 -2.78 -9.20
CA SER A 171 -14.02 -1.59 -8.47
C SER A 171 -14.59 -0.52 -9.40
N VAL A 172 -15.64 0.17 -8.94
CA VAL A 172 -16.30 1.26 -9.68
C VAL A 172 -15.31 2.36 -10.08
N SER A 173 -14.37 2.70 -9.20
CA SER A 173 -13.28 3.66 -9.48
C SER A 173 -12.52 3.33 -10.76
N LEU A 174 -12.10 2.07 -10.93
CA LEU A 174 -11.33 1.65 -12.11
C LEU A 174 -12.16 1.71 -13.40
N LEU A 175 -13.46 1.42 -13.35
CA LEU A 175 -14.34 1.58 -14.51
C LEU A 175 -14.45 3.05 -14.95
N ILE A 176 -14.56 3.96 -13.99
CA ILE A 176 -14.60 5.40 -14.26
C ILE A 176 -13.25 5.88 -14.82
N GLN A 177 -12.13 5.42 -14.25
CA GLN A 177 -10.78 5.74 -14.77
C GLN A 177 -10.57 5.20 -16.20
N LEU A 178 -11.11 4.01 -16.51
CA LEU A 178 -11.09 3.42 -17.86
C LEU A 178 -11.89 4.25 -18.88
N LEU A 179 -13.08 4.75 -18.49
CA LEU A 179 -13.84 5.71 -19.32
C LEU A 179 -13.04 6.99 -19.54
N GLY A 180 -12.44 7.54 -18.48
CA GLY A 180 -11.61 8.75 -18.55
C GLY A 180 -10.46 8.61 -19.55
N SER A 181 -9.64 7.56 -19.43
CA SER A 181 -8.49 7.36 -20.33
C SER A 181 -8.92 7.07 -21.77
N ALA A 182 -10.06 6.41 -21.99
CA ALA A 182 -10.63 6.21 -23.32
C ALA A 182 -11.10 7.54 -23.97
N VAL A 183 -11.78 8.40 -23.21
CA VAL A 183 -12.13 9.77 -23.64
C VAL A 183 -10.87 10.57 -23.97
N GLY A 184 -9.84 10.49 -23.12
CA GLY A 184 -8.55 11.13 -23.33
C GLY A 184 -7.89 10.67 -24.63
N ALA A 185 -7.83 9.35 -24.89
CA ALA A 185 -7.27 8.78 -26.11
C ALA A 185 -8.01 9.24 -27.37
N CYS A 186 -9.35 9.26 -27.34
CA CYS A 186 -10.16 9.73 -28.46
C CYS A 186 -9.96 11.22 -28.70
N GLY A 187 -10.03 12.04 -27.63
CA GLY A 187 -9.89 13.48 -27.71
C GLY A 187 -8.53 13.92 -28.25
N ILE A 188 -7.43 13.32 -27.79
CA ILE A 188 -6.08 13.67 -28.29
C ILE A 188 -5.80 13.07 -29.66
N GLY A 189 -6.41 11.91 -29.99
CA GLY A 189 -6.34 11.31 -31.32
C GLY A 189 -7.02 12.16 -32.40
N LEU A 190 -8.17 12.76 -32.08
CA LEU A 190 -8.85 13.72 -32.97
C LEU A 190 -8.02 14.99 -33.18
N TRP A 191 -7.35 15.47 -32.14
CA TRP A 191 -6.43 16.60 -32.25
C TRP A 191 -5.20 16.26 -33.11
N ALA A 192 -4.66 15.05 -33.00
CA ALA A 192 -3.60 14.54 -33.87
C ALA A 192 -4.02 14.49 -35.35
N ARG A 193 -5.33 14.44 -35.63
CA ARG A 193 -5.91 14.53 -36.99
C ARG A 193 -6.20 15.96 -37.46
N GLY A 194 -5.88 16.96 -36.65
CA GLY A 194 -6.00 18.37 -37.01
C GLY A 194 -7.34 19.02 -36.64
N ILE A 195 -8.17 18.36 -35.82
CA ILE A 195 -9.35 19.01 -35.24
C ILE A 195 -8.92 20.02 -34.17
N ASP A 196 -9.54 21.19 -34.18
CA ASP A 196 -9.17 22.32 -33.34
C ASP A 196 -9.27 22.01 -31.83
N ALA A 197 -8.30 22.51 -31.06
CA ALA A 197 -8.20 22.28 -29.62
C ALA A 197 -9.38 22.88 -28.84
N ALA A 198 -9.98 23.98 -29.30
CA ALA A 198 -11.12 24.61 -28.61
C ALA A 198 -12.37 23.72 -28.68
N ILE A 199 -12.58 23.00 -29.78
CA ILE A 199 -13.69 22.04 -29.93
C ILE A 199 -13.49 20.85 -29.01
N LEU A 200 -12.24 20.38 -28.88
CA LEU A 200 -11.89 19.17 -28.15
C LEU A 200 -11.63 19.39 -26.65
N ALA A 201 -11.36 20.63 -26.22
CA ALA A 201 -11.06 20.95 -24.82
C ALA A 201 -12.10 20.41 -23.82
N PRO A 202 -13.43 20.44 -24.08
CA PRO A 202 -14.41 19.81 -23.21
C PRO A 202 -14.18 18.31 -23.00
N SER A 203 -13.81 17.57 -24.06
CA SER A 203 -13.47 16.14 -23.94
C SER A 203 -12.23 15.90 -23.07
N TRP A 204 -11.25 16.80 -23.15
CA TRP A 204 -10.05 16.73 -22.32
C TRP A 204 -10.36 17.01 -20.86
N MET A 205 -11.30 17.90 -20.57
CA MET A 205 -11.79 18.14 -19.20
C MET A 205 -12.55 16.93 -18.66
N VAL A 206 -13.35 16.25 -19.49
CA VAL A 206 -14.03 15.00 -19.10
C VAL A 206 -13.02 13.92 -18.72
N PHE A 207 -11.95 13.76 -19.52
CA PHE A 207 -10.83 12.88 -19.16
C PHE A 207 -10.30 13.19 -17.76
N LEU A 208 -9.90 14.45 -17.50
CA LEU A 208 -9.36 14.84 -16.20
C LEU A 208 -10.37 14.62 -15.06
N VAL A 209 -11.64 14.99 -15.25
CA VAL A 209 -12.67 14.84 -14.23
C VAL A 209 -12.91 13.38 -13.90
N LEU A 210 -13.12 12.52 -14.90
CA LEU A 210 -13.37 11.10 -14.67
C LEU A 210 -12.16 10.42 -13.99
N THR A 211 -10.94 10.72 -14.44
CA THR A 211 -9.73 10.16 -13.83
C THR A 211 -9.58 10.58 -12.38
N ILE A 212 -9.67 11.88 -12.07
CA ILE A 212 -9.54 12.38 -10.71
C ILE A 212 -10.64 11.83 -9.80
N VAL A 213 -11.90 11.84 -10.27
CA VAL A 213 -13.03 11.28 -9.52
C VAL A 213 -12.80 9.80 -9.21
N GLY A 214 -12.34 9.03 -10.21
CA GLY A 214 -12.00 7.63 -10.03
C GLY A 214 -10.85 7.42 -9.03
N GLU A 215 -9.80 8.23 -9.05
CA GLU A 215 -8.70 8.15 -8.08
C GLU A 215 -9.15 8.51 -6.66
N ARG A 216 -10.04 9.50 -6.51
CA ARG A 216 -10.61 9.86 -5.20
C ARG A 216 -11.45 8.74 -4.61
N LEU A 217 -12.28 8.08 -5.42
CA LEU A 217 -13.04 6.89 -4.99
C LEU A 217 -12.12 5.79 -4.49
N GLU A 218 -11.00 5.57 -5.18
CA GLU A 218 -10.03 4.54 -4.83
C GLU A 218 -9.34 4.82 -3.48
N LEU A 219 -9.14 6.09 -3.12
CA LEU A 219 -8.57 6.50 -1.83
C LEU A 219 -9.60 6.54 -0.69
N ALA A 220 -10.89 6.72 -1.01
CA ALA A 220 -11.95 7.00 -0.05
C ALA A 220 -12.92 5.81 0.19
N HIS A 221 -12.51 4.57 -0.11
CA HIS A 221 -13.33 3.35 -0.12
C HIS A 221 -14.27 3.08 1.08
N VAL A 222 -14.15 3.80 2.21
CA VAL A 222 -15.02 3.66 3.39
C VAL A 222 -16.19 4.67 3.41
N SER A 223 -16.17 5.75 2.60
CA SER A 223 -17.22 6.79 2.62
C SER A 223 -18.37 6.61 1.61
N PHE A 224 -18.25 5.71 0.64
CA PHE A 224 -19.20 5.56 -0.47
C PHE A 224 -20.09 4.30 -0.40
N VAL A 225 -20.53 3.90 0.81
CA VAL A 225 -21.22 2.60 1.09
C VAL A 225 -22.74 2.62 0.79
N SER A 226 -23.27 3.65 0.13
CA SER A 226 -24.72 3.76 -0.14
C SER A 226 -25.11 3.05 -1.43
N ARG A 227 -26.22 2.29 -1.38
CA ARG A 227 -26.81 1.50 -2.49
C ARG A 227 -27.01 2.29 -3.80
N TYR A 228 -27.12 3.61 -3.71
CA TYR A 228 -27.42 4.49 -4.84
C TYR A 228 -26.20 5.22 -5.39
N VAL A 229 -25.14 5.37 -4.59
CA VAL A 229 -24.04 6.27 -4.94
C VAL A 229 -23.20 5.67 -6.08
N GLU A 230 -22.76 4.42 -5.96
CA GLU A 230 -22.00 3.73 -7.00
C GLU A 230 -22.71 3.67 -8.37
N PRO A 231 -24.00 3.27 -8.47
CA PRO A 231 -24.75 3.34 -9.73
C PRO A 231 -24.85 4.74 -10.31
N THR A 232 -25.12 5.76 -9.47
CA THR A 232 -25.21 7.15 -9.93
C THR A 232 -23.87 7.65 -10.47
N LEU A 233 -22.76 7.29 -9.83
CA LEU A 233 -21.41 7.67 -10.26
C LEU A 233 -21.04 7.03 -11.60
N ILE A 234 -21.32 5.74 -11.79
CA ILE A 234 -21.10 5.07 -13.08
C ILE A 234 -22.03 5.63 -14.15
N GLY A 235 -23.32 5.79 -13.83
CA GLY A 235 -24.33 6.28 -14.78
C GLY A 235 -24.02 7.69 -15.27
N SER A 236 -23.66 8.60 -14.37
CA SER A 236 -23.24 9.97 -14.73
C SER A 236 -21.91 10.00 -15.50
N SER A 237 -20.97 9.09 -15.20
CA SER A 237 -19.72 8.95 -15.96
C SER A 237 -19.94 8.43 -17.38
N ILE A 238 -20.84 7.46 -17.56
CA ILE A 238 -21.27 6.96 -18.87
C ILE A 238 -21.95 8.08 -19.64
N LEU A 239 -22.88 8.80 -19.01
CA LEU A 239 -23.57 9.92 -19.64
C LEU A 239 -22.59 11.02 -20.08
N ALA A 240 -21.61 11.37 -19.26
CA ALA A 240 -20.57 12.33 -19.61
C ALA A 240 -19.74 11.85 -20.81
N THR A 241 -19.43 10.56 -20.88
CA THR A 241 -18.69 9.95 -21.99
C THR A 241 -19.49 9.98 -23.29
N VAL A 242 -20.79 9.63 -23.24
CA VAL A 242 -21.69 9.68 -24.40
C VAL A 242 -21.94 11.12 -24.86
N ALA A 243 -21.96 12.07 -23.93
CA ALA A 243 -22.14 13.48 -24.25
C ALA A 243 -20.96 14.09 -25.03
N VAL A 244 -19.76 13.51 -24.99
CA VAL A 244 -18.58 14.03 -25.69
C VAL A 244 -18.77 14.04 -27.22
N PRO A 245 -19.06 12.91 -27.90
CA PRO A 245 -19.38 12.94 -29.34
C PRO A 245 -20.54 13.87 -29.69
N VAL A 246 -21.58 13.90 -28.86
CA VAL A 246 -22.73 14.80 -29.05
C VAL A 246 -22.30 16.26 -28.96
N GLN A 247 -21.41 16.62 -28.05
CA GLN A 247 -20.84 17.97 -27.95
C GLN A 247 -20.02 18.35 -29.18
N ILE A 248 -19.25 17.42 -29.76
CA ILE A 248 -18.45 17.71 -30.95
C ILE A 248 -19.35 17.87 -32.19
N MET A 249 -20.37 17.02 -32.34
CA MET A 249 -21.24 16.99 -33.53
C MET A 249 -22.40 17.98 -33.45
N GLN A 250 -22.93 18.22 -32.25
CA GLN A 250 -24.11 19.04 -31.95
C GLN A 250 -23.89 19.89 -30.68
N PRO A 251 -23.05 20.94 -30.76
CA PRO A 251 -22.64 21.74 -29.60
C PRO A 251 -23.82 22.31 -28.80
N VAL A 252 -24.89 22.74 -29.47
CA VAL A 252 -26.08 23.33 -28.84
C VAL A 252 -26.73 22.39 -27.82
N ALA A 253 -26.83 21.09 -28.16
CA ALA A 253 -27.39 20.08 -27.27
C ALA A 253 -26.33 19.43 -26.38
N GLY A 254 -25.11 19.27 -26.89
CA GLY A 254 -24.05 18.53 -26.21
C GLY A 254 -23.42 19.28 -25.04
N TYR A 255 -23.26 20.61 -25.10
CA TYR A 255 -22.75 21.38 -23.95
C TYR A 255 -23.69 21.27 -22.72
N PRO A 256 -25.02 21.47 -22.86
CA PRO A 256 -25.94 21.28 -21.76
C PRO A 256 -25.94 19.84 -21.21
N LEU A 257 -25.97 18.85 -22.10
CA LEU A 257 -25.93 17.43 -21.72
C LEU A 257 -24.67 17.11 -20.91
N LEU A 258 -23.51 17.62 -21.36
CA LEU A 258 -22.24 17.43 -20.70
C LEU A 258 -22.19 18.13 -19.34
N GLY A 259 -22.70 19.37 -19.26
CA GLY A 259 -22.83 20.12 -18.01
C GLY A 259 -23.69 19.39 -16.98
N ILE A 260 -24.85 18.86 -17.38
CA ILE A 260 -25.75 18.09 -16.51
C ILE A 260 -25.07 16.80 -16.02
N ALA A 261 -24.43 16.06 -16.92
CA ALA A 261 -23.76 14.80 -16.58
C ALA A 261 -22.63 15.02 -15.55
N LEU A 262 -21.78 16.02 -15.77
CA LEU A 262 -20.68 16.37 -14.87
C LEU A 262 -21.22 16.95 -13.55
N ALA A 263 -22.26 17.78 -13.56
CA ALA A 263 -22.87 18.28 -12.33
C ALA A 263 -23.42 17.14 -11.46
N ALA A 264 -24.13 16.17 -12.07
CA ALA A 264 -24.63 15.01 -11.35
C ALA A 264 -23.50 14.19 -10.71
N LEU A 265 -22.41 13.96 -11.46
CA LEU A 265 -21.21 13.26 -10.97
C LEU A 265 -20.58 14.01 -9.79
N LEU A 266 -20.35 15.32 -9.95
CA LEU A 266 -19.64 16.16 -8.99
C LEU A 266 -20.45 16.44 -7.72
N VAL A 267 -21.76 16.64 -7.82
CA VAL A 267 -22.64 16.78 -6.65
C VAL A 267 -22.67 15.47 -5.87
N THR A 268 -22.80 14.33 -6.56
CA THR A 268 -22.77 13.02 -5.91
C THR A 268 -21.44 12.79 -5.19
N MET A 269 -20.32 13.19 -5.82
CA MET A 269 -19.01 13.18 -5.18
C MET A 269 -18.97 14.06 -3.94
N LEU A 270 -19.25 15.36 -4.10
CA LEU A 270 -19.16 16.36 -3.04
C LEU A 270 -19.92 15.91 -1.79
N LEU A 271 -21.19 15.50 -1.95
CA LEU A 271 -22.05 15.12 -0.83
C LEU A 271 -21.58 13.87 -0.08
N ASN A 272 -20.80 13.00 -0.72
CA ASN A 272 -20.35 11.73 -0.16
C ASN A 272 -18.83 11.68 0.11
N ASP A 273 -18.09 12.74 -0.20
CA ASP A 273 -16.67 12.85 0.09
C ASP A 273 -16.43 13.21 1.57
N THR A 274 -15.41 12.59 2.17
CA THR A 274 -14.91 12.92 3.50
C THR A 274 -14.48 14.38 3.67
N ALA A 275 -14.17 15.10 2.59
CA ALA A 275 -13.79 16.52 2.58
C ALA A 275 -14.75 17.41 3.39
N ILE A 276 -16.06 17.15 3.29
CA ILE A 276 -17.10 17.89 4.01
C ILE A 276 -16.94 17.75 5.53
N LYS A 277 -16.41 16.62 5.99
CA LYS A 277 -16.23 16.32 7.42
C LYS A 277 -14.85 16.74 7.93
N THR A 278 -13.85 16.76 7.06
CA THR A 278 -12.43 16.92 7.44
C THR A 278 -11.87 18.32 7.24
N TRP A 279 -12.54 19.22 6.54
CA TRP A 279 -12.01 20.57 6.24
C TRP A 279 -11.69 21.43 7.48
N LYS A 280 -12.33 21.16 8.63
CA LYS A 280 -12.03 21.84 9.91
C LYS A 280 -10.88 21.22 10.70
N ALA A 281 -10.32 20.09 10.25
CA ALA A 281 -9.22 19.44 10.93
C ALA A 281 -7.95 20.30 10.86
N ALA A 282 -7.07 20.21 11.86
CA ALA A 282 -5.79 20.90 11.81
C ALA A 282 -4.76 20.17 10.92
N GLY A 283 -3.79 20.90 10.37
CA GLY A 283 -2.68 20.34 9.60
C GLY A 283 -3.04 19.94 8.16
N VAL A 284 -2.37 18.90 7.64
CA VAL A 284 -2.50 18.46 6.24
C VAL A 284 -3.92 18.03 5.89
N THR A 285 -4.63 17.40 6.83
CA THR A 285 -5.99 16.88 6.62
C THR A 285 -7.00 18.00 6.36
N GLY A 286 -6.96 19.10 7.12
CA GLY A 286 -7.82 20.26 6.86
C GLY A 286 -7.45 20.99 5.58
N PHE A 287 -6.15 21.16 5.31
CA PHE A 287 -5.66 21.74 4.06
C PHE A 287 -6.20 20.97 2.85
N MET A 288 -6.06 19.65 2.84
CA MET A 288 -6.60 18.78 1.80
C MET A 288 -8.13 18.93 1.68
N GLY A 289 -8.85 18.95 2.81
CA GLY A 289 -10.29 19.22 2.88
C GLY A 289 -10.70 20.49 2.13
N ILE A 290 -10.01 21.60 2.40
CA ILE A 290 -10.30 22.90 1.79
C ILE A 290 -9.98 22.93 0.30
N CYS A 291 -8.82 22.42 -0.11
CA CYS A 291 -8.45 22.32 -1.53
C CYS A 291 -9.50 21.54 -2.34
N MET A 292 -10.00 20.43 -1.79
CA MET A 292 -11.05 19.63 -2.45
C MET A 292 -12.36 20.39 -2.59
N LEU A 293 -12.84 21.02 -1.51
CA LEU A 293 -14.11 21.74 -1.53
C LEU A 293 -14.08 22.92 -2.53
N LEU A 294 -12.96 23.64 -2.58
CA LEU A 294 -12.74 24.68 -3.58
C LEU A 294 -12.68 24.09 -5.00
N GLY A 295 -12.07 22.92 -5.16
CA GLY A 295 -12.08 22.17 -6.41
C GLY A 295 -13.48 21.84 -6.90
N TYR A 296 -14.31 21.24 -6.04
CA TYR A 296 -15.71 20.92 -6.36
C TYR A 296 -16.53 22.17 -6.69
N LEU A 297 -16.32 23.27 -5.97
CA LEU A 297 -17.00 24.54 -6.22
C LEU A 297 -16.75 25.03 -7.66
N TRP A 298 -15.49 25.08 -8.10
CA TRP A 298 -15.15 25.52 -9.46
C TRP A 298 -15.63 24.55 -10.54
N ALA A 299 -15.53 23.24 -10.30
CA ALA A 299 -16.04 22.23 -11.22
C ALA A 299 -17.55 22.37 -11.44
N LEU A 300 -18.31 22.56 -10.36
CA LEU A 300 -19.76 22.77 -10.42
C LEU A 300 -20.12 24.07 -11.12
N ALA A 301 -19.36 25.15 -10.88
CA ALA A 301 -19.53 26.41 -11.60
C ALA A 301 -19.31 26.22 -13.11
N ALA A 302 -18.27 25.47 -13.52
CA ALA A 302 -18.00 25.17 -14.92
C ALA A 302 -19.11 24.30 -15.55
N SER A 303 -19.56 23.25 -14.86
CA SER A 303 -20.70 22.43 -15.28
C SER A 303 -21.97 23.26 -15.46
N PHE A 304 -22.22 24.22 -14.58
CA PHE A 304 -23.35 25.15 -14.69
C PHE A 304 -23.22 26.10 -15.90
N LEU A 305 -22.02 26.58 -16.21
CA LEU A 305 -21.78 27.42 -17.39
C LEU A 305 -22.03 26.65 -18.70
N TRP A 306 -21.68 25.37 -18.76
CA TRP A 306 -22.00 24.51 -19.91
C TRP A 306 -23.49 24.16 -19.97
N MET A 307 -24.12 23.88 -18.82
CA MET A 307 -25.57 23.63 -18.71
C MET A 307 -26.41 24.79 -19.25
N THR A 308 -26.01 26.02 -18.93
CA THR A 308 -26.75 27.24 -19.30
C THR A 308 -26.36 27.81 -20.67
N GLY A 309 -25.42 27.19 -21.37
CA GLY A 309 -24.88 27.68 -22.64
C GLY A 309 -24.11 29.02 -22.51
N ARG A 310 -23.84 29.48 -21.29
CA ARG A 310 -23.19 30.77 -21.03
C ARG A 310 -21.74 30.79 -21.51
N ALA A 311 -21.09 29.62 -21.54
CA ALA A 311 -19.76 29.43 -22.11
C ALA A 311 -19.68 29.80 -23.60
N ASN A 312 -20.79 29.74 -24.34
CA ASN A 312 -20.82 30.04 -25.78
C ASN A 312 -21.05 31.54 -26.07
N ARG A 313 -21.19 32.40 -25.05
CA ARG A 313 -21.52 33.83 -25.22
C ARG A 313 -20.31 34.69 -25.57
N SER A 314 -19.14 34.39 -25.01
CA SER A 314 -17.90 35.10 -25.32
C SER A 314 -16.68 34.22 -25.05
N GLY A 315 -15.56 34.55 -25.70
CA GLY A 315 -14.29 33.83 -25.51
C GLY A 315 -13.83 33.80 -24.03
N TYR A 316 -14.19 34.81 -23.24
CA TYR A 316 -13.88 34.85 -21.80
C TYR A 316 -14.66 33.81 -20.99
N TRP A 317 -15.94 33.58 -21.31
CA TRP A 317 -16.75 32.55 -20.63
C TRP A 317 -16.29 31.14 -21.02
N ALA A 318 -15.91 30.94 -22.28
CA ALA A 318 -15.32 29.70 -22.74
C ALA A 318 -14.00 29.40 -22.01
N ASP A 319 -13.09 30.38 -21.97
CA ASP A 319 -11.81 30.31 -21.24
C ASP A 319 -12.02 29.98 -19.76
N LEU A 320 -12.91 30.71 -19.08
CA LEU A 320 -13.21 30.49 -17.68
C LEU A 320 -13.75 29.07 -17.42
N SER A 321 -14.64 28.57 -18.27
CA SER A 321 -15.22 27.23 -18.09
C SER A 321 -14.17 26.12 -18.16
N ILE A 322 -13.23 26.20 -19.10
CA ILE A 322 -12.14 25.24 -19.25
C ILE A 322 -11.18 25.35 -18.06
N HIS A 323 -10.79 26.56 -17.68
CA HIS A 323 -9.82 26.76 -16.59
C HIS A 323 -10.43 26.51 -15.21
N ALA A 324 -11.74 26.64 -15.03
CA ALA A 324 -12.42 26.23 -13.80
C ALA A 324 -12.32 24.69 -13.61
N PHE A 325 -12.36 23.89 -14.68
CA PHE A 325 -12.03 22.46 -14.60
C PHE A 325 -10.52 22.20 -14.48
N ALA A 326 -9.69 22.75 -15.36
CA ALA A 326 -8.26 22.45 -15.40
C ALA A 326 -7.48 23.00 -14.19
N LEU A 327 -7.71 24.26 -13.81
CA LEU A 327 -7.05 24.90 -12.67
C LEU A 327 -7.90 24.78 -11.41
N GLY A 328 -9.16 25.22 -11.47
CA GLY A 328 -10.04 25.28 -10.31
C GLY A 328 -10.23 23.91 -9.67
N PHE A 329 -10.53 22.89 -10.46
CA PHE A 329 -10.71 21.52 -9.99
C PHE A 329 -9.40 20.71 -10.00
N ALA A 330 -8.80 20.48 -11.16
CA ALA A 330 -7.69 19.53 -11.27
C ALA A 330 -6.42 20.00 -10.54
N MET A 331 -5.99 21.26 -10.71
CA MET A 331 -4.81 21.76 -9.98
C MET A 331 -5.04 21.85 -8.46
N SER A 332 -6.25 22.20 -7.99
CA SER A 332 -6.57 22.16 -6.56
C SER A 332 -6.44 20.73 -5.99
N MET A 333 -6.81 19.72 -6.77
CA MET A 333 -6.62 18.32 -6.40
C MET A 333 -5.13 17.92 -6.40
N VAL A 334 -4.33 18.38 -7.37
CA VAL A 334 -2.87 18.18 -7.37
C VAL A 334 -2.23 18.81 -6.13
N ILE A 335 -2.61 20.06 -5.79
CA ILE A 335 -2.11 20.75 -4.60
C ILE A 335 -2.49 20.01 -3.32
N ALA A 336 -3.73 19.52 -3.22
CA ALA A 336 -4.18 18.72 -2.08
C ALA A 336 -3.30 17.48 -1.87
N HIS A 337 -2.93 16.79 -2.95
CA HIS A 337 -2.24 15.50 -2.89
C HIS A 337 -0.73 15.59 -3.08
N VAL A 338 -0.14 16.78 -3.27
CA VAL A 338 1.29 16.92 -3.56
C VAL A 338 2.17 16.29 -2.47
N CYS A 339 1.74 16.39 -1.21
CA CYS A 339 2.39 15.77 -0.06
C CYS A 339 2.28 14.24 -0.01
N VAL A 340 1.43 13.64 -0.83
CA VAL A 340 1.20 12.18 -0.92
C VAL A 340 1.75 11.60 -2.24
N ILE A 341 1.55 12.29 -3.36
CA ILE A 341 1.99 11.88 -4.71
C ILE A 341 3.53 11.88 -4.81
N ILE A 342 4.20 12.94 -4.35
CA ILE A 342 5.66 13.00 -4.50
C ILE A 342 6.37 11.92 -3.67
N PRO A 343 5.97 11.61 -2.42
CA PRO A 343 6.53 10.47 -1.70
C PRO A 343 6.28 9.12 -2.35
N SER A 344 5.10 8.89 -2.98
CA SER A 344 4.80 7.62 -3.63
C SER A 344 5.74 7.34 -4.82
N ILE A 345 6.16 8.41 -5.54
CA ILE A 345 7.08 8.33 -6.68
C ILE A 345 8.55 8.29 -6.22
N THR A 346 8.94 9.23 -5.34
CA THR A 346 10.35 9.48 -4.96
C THR A 346 10.83 8.65 -3.78
N ARG A 347 9.91 7.98 -3.06
CA ARG A 347 10.16 7.31 -1.77
C ARG A 347 10.76 8.23 -0.70
N ARG A 348 10.52 9.54 -0.79
CA ARG A 348 10.94 10.54 0.19
C ARG A 348 9.72 11.20 0.81
N GLN A 349 9.61 11.12 2.14
CA GLN A 349 8.57 11.83 2.87
C GLN A 349 8.70 13.35 2.66
N MET A 350 7.62 13.98 2.22
CA MET A 350 7.49 15.44 2.14
C MET A 350 6.58 15.92 3.26
N PRO A 351 7.12 16.54 4.33
CA PRO A 351 6.29 17.07 5.40
C PRO A 351 5.46 18.25 4.86
N TYR A 352 4.21 18.33 5.33
CA TYR A 352 3.35 19.48 5.07
C TYR A 352 4.00 20.76 5.62
N ASN A 353 3.94 21.83 4.83
CA ASN A 353 4.40 23.16 5.22
C ASN A 353 3.31 24.18 4.86
N PRO A 354 2.97 25.14 5.75
CA PRO A 354 1.99 26.18 5.46
C PRO A 354 2.25 27.00 4.20
N VAL A 355 3.49 27.01 3.67
CA VAL A 355 3.81 27.66 2.38
C VAL A 355 2.93 27.17 1.23
N LEU A 356 2.37 25.96 1.30
CA LEU A 356 1.45 25.40 0.29
C LEU A 356 0.10 26.15 0.21
N TRP A 357 -0.24 26.98 1.19
CA TRP A 357 -1.39 27.89 1.09
C TRP A 357 -1.19 29.01 0.08
N LEU A 358 0.05 29.43 -0.17
CA LEU A 358 0.36 30.49 -1.11
C LEU A 358 -0.02 30.13 -2.57
N PRO A 359 0.43 29.00 -3.15
CA PRO A 359 0.01 28.63 -4.50
C PRO A 359 -1.50 28.40 -4.57
N LEU A 360 -2.12 27.84 -3.53
CA LEU A 360 -3.59 27.66 -3.48
C LEU A 360 -4.32 29.02 -3.55
N LEU A 361 -3.92 29.98 -2.71
CA LEU A 361 -4.51 31.32 -2.69
C LEU A 361 -4.36 32.02 -4.04
N LEU A 362 -3.15 32.00 -4.61
CA LEU A 362 -2.88 32.59 -5.92
C LEU A 362 -3.72 31.91 -7.02
N LEU A 363 -3.88 30.59 -6.98
CA LEU A 363 -4.66 29.84 -7.97
C LEU A 363 -6.11 30.35 -8.01
N HIS A 364 -6.75 30.43 -6.85
CA HIS A 364 -8.14 30.87 -6.74
C HIS A 364 -8.32 32.37 -6.97
N LEU A 365 -7.34 33.19 -6.57
CA LEU A 365 -7.35 34.62 -6.87
C LEU A 365 -7.25 34.88 -8.38
N GLY A 366 -6.41 34.13 -9.10
CA GLY A 366 -6.31 34.23 -10.55
C GLY A 366 -7.60 33.80 -11.26
N LEU A 367 -8.24 32.72 -10.80
CA LEU A 367 -9.56 32.31 -11.29
C LEU A 367 -10.65 33.34 -11.01
N PHE A 368 -10.60 34.01 -9.85
CA PHE A 368 -11.50 35.10 -9.52
C PHE A 368 -11.33 36.30 -10.46
N PHE A 369 -10.08 36.69 -10.79
CA PHE A 369 -9.84 37.73 -11.79
C PHE A 369 -10.29 37.34 -13.20
N ARG A 370 -10.14 36.07 -13.60
CA ARG A 370 -10.70 35.56 -14.86
C ARG A 370 -12.24 35.64 -14.86
N LEU A 371 -12.89 35.30 -13.75
CA LEU A 371 -14.34 35.45 -13.59
C LEU A 371 -14.78 36.92 -13.70
N LEU A 372 -14.10 37.84 -13.02
CA LEU A 372 -14.38 39.28 -13.16
C LEU A 372 -14.15 39.78 -14.58
N GLY A 373 -13.08 39.31 -15.23
CA GLY A 373 -12.78 39.60 -16.63
C GLY A 373 -13.86 39.08 -17.58
N ALA A 374 -14.47 37.92 -17.30
CA ALA A 374 -15.58 37.38 -18.06
C ALA A 374 -16.90 38.14 -17.82
N ILE A 375 -17.17 38.56 -16.58
CA ILE A 375 -18.36 39.36 -16.23
C ILE A 375 -18.29 40.75 -16.86
N GLN A 376 -17.12 41.38 -16.83
CA GLN A 376 -16.92 42.75 -17.32
C GLN A 376 -16.43 42.82 -18.77
N GLU A 377 -16.14 41.67 -19.39
CA GLU A 377 -15.51 41.54 -20.72
C GLU A 377 -14.23 42.39 -20.88
N ARG A 378 -13.43 42.45 -19.81
CA ARG A 378 -12.20 43.25 -19.74
C ARG A 378 -10.96 42.39 -19.93
N THR A 379 -10.26 42.60 -21.04
CA THR A 379 -9.01 41.87 -21.37
C THR A 379 -7.93 42.03 -20.30
N ILE A 380 -7.83 43.20 -19.66
CA ILE A 380 -6.82 43.46 -18.63
C ILE A 380 -7.02 42.54 -17.42
N LEU A 381 -8.26 42.39 -16.94
CA LEU A 381 -8.57 41.50 -15.81
C LEU A 381 -8.31 40.03 -16.16
N TRP A 382 -8.62 39.64 -17.39
CA TRP A 382 -8.29 38.30 -17.90
C TRP A 382 -6.76 38.06 -17.92
N LYS A 383 -5.96 39.01 -18.44
CA LYS A 383 -4.49 38.91 -18.43
C LYS A 383 -3.90 38.86 -17.02
N VAL A 384 -4.44 39.66 -16.09
CA VAL A 384 -4.05 39.59 -14.67
C VAL A 384 -4.37 38.22 -14.09
N GLY A 385 -5.57 37.71 -14.35
CA GLY A 385 -5.97 36.37 -13.95
C GLY A 385 -5.02 35.30 -14.48
N ASP A 386 -4.65 35.36 -15.75
CA ASP A 386 -3.68 34.44 -16.35
C ASP A 386 -2.30 34.52 -15.69
N ALA A 387 -1.74 35.72 -15.56
CA ALA A 387 -0.44 35.95 -14.91
C ALA A 387 -0.42 35.41 -13.46
N VAL A 388 -1.48 35.65 -12.70
CA VAL A 388 -1.60 35.19 -11.31
C VAL A 388 -1.70 33.67 -11.26
N THR A 389 -2.48 33.04 -12.15
CA THR A 389 -2.56 31.56 -12.22
C THR A 389 -1.24 30.91 -12.66
N ALA A 390 -0.53 31.50 -13.63
CA ALA A 390 0.79 31.02 -14.04
C ALA A 390 1.80 31.14 -12.89
N THR A 391 1.76 32.25 -12.14
CA THR A 391 2.58 32.46 -10.95
C THR A 391 2.26 31.41 -9.88
N SER A 392 0.98 31.08 -9.67
CA SER A 392 0.57 30.03 -8.74
C SER A 392 1.24 28.68 -9.04
N VAL A 393 1.20 28.22 -10.30
CA VAL A 393 1.82 26.94 -10.68
C VAL A 393 3.35 26.98 -10.55
N LEU A 394 3.98 28.10 -10.89
CA LEU A 394 5.42 28.30 -10.68
C LEU A 394 5.78 28.22 -9.18
N VAL A 395 5.03 28.93 -8.33
CA VAL A 395 5.20 28.91 -6.87
C VAL A 395 5.00 27.50 -6.33
N LEU A 396 4.03 26.73 -6.83
CA LEU A 396 3.84 25.33 -6.46
C LEU A 396 5.09 24.49 -6.78
N ILE A 397 5.63 24.59 -8.00
CA ILE A 397 6.85 23.89 -8.41
C ILE A 397 8.03 24.27 -7.49
N LEU A 398 8.21 25.57 -7.22
CA LEU A 398 9.25 26.07 -6.33
C LEU A 398 9.07 25.59 -4.89
N CYS A 399 7.83 25.53 -4.39
CA CYS A 399 7.53 25.00 -3.07
C CYS A 399 7.88 23.52 -2.97
N VAL A 400 7.52 22.70 -3.96
CA VAL A 400 7.85 21.27 -4.00
C VAL A 400 9.36 21.05 -4.06
N LEU A 401 10.07 21.79 -4.92
CA LEU A 401 11.53 21.72 -5.02
C LEU A 401 12.20 22.19 -3.71
N GLY A 402 11.79 23.36 -3.19
CA GLY A 402 12.32 23.96 -1.98
C GLY A 402 12.10 23.08 -0.75
N MET A 403 10.91 22.52 -0.58
CA MET A 403 10.60 21.58 0.51
C MET A 403 11.47 20.32 0.42
N ASN A 404 11.70 19.77 -0.78
CA ASN A 404 12.59 18.64 -0.99
C ASN A 404 14.06 18.96 -0.67
N VAL A 405 14.54 20.14 -1.08
CA VAL A 405 15.90 20.61 -0.78
C VAL A 405 16.07 20.84 0.72
N VAL A 406 15.14 21.55 1.37
CA VAL A 406 15.16 21.82 2.82
C VAL A 406 15.08 20.53 3.62
N ALA A 407 14.24 19.57 3.22
CA ALA A 407 14.20 18.25 3.85
C ALA A 407 15.54 17.51 3.71
N GLY A 408 16.18 17.60 2.54
CA GLY A 408 17.52 17.05 2.30
C GLY A 408 18.61 17.72 3.15
N LEU A 409 18.59 19.06 3.26
CA LEU A 409 19.53 19.84 4.04
C LEU A 409 19.34 19.63 5.55
N LYS A 410 18.10 19.57 6.05
CA LYS A 410 17.80 19.24 7.46
C LYS A 410 18.31 17.86 7.82
N ARG A 411 18.18 16.85 6.94
CA ARG A 411 18.77 15.52 7.14
C ARG A 411 20.30 15.57 7.18
N LYS A 412 20.94 16.34 6.30
CA LYS A 412 22.40 16.53 6.27
C LYS A 412 22.89 17.26 7.53
N LYS A 413 22.13 18.24 8.03
CA LYS A 413 22.42 18.99 9.26
C LYS A 413 22.14 18.16 10.52
N GLN A 414 21.06 17.39 10.59
CA GLN A 414 20.79 16.44 11.68
C GLN A 414 21.86 15.33 11.74
N GLY A 415 22.28 14.79 10.58
CA GLY A 415 23.39 13.84 10.51
C GLY A 415 24.78 14.42 10.84
N ARG A 416 24.90 15.76 10.93
CA ARG A 416 26.13 16.49 11.32
C ARG A 416 26.06 16.95 12.79
N ALA A 417 24.91 17.45 13.24
CA ALA A 417 24.62 17.80 14.63
C ALA A 417 24.57 16.56 15.55
N GLN A 418 24.08 15.42 15.07
CA GLN A 418 24.13 14.14 15.80
C GLN A 418 25.55 13.57 15.90
N LYS A 419 26.47 14.06 15.06
CA LYS A 419 27.92 13.79 15.16
C LYS A 419 28.67 14.79 16.05
N GLU A 420 28.14 16.00 16.24
CA GLU A 420 28.78 17.08 17.01
C GLU A 420 28.24 17.20 18.45
N GLY A 421 26.98 16.80 18.70
CA GLY A 421 26.29 16.95 20.00
C GLY A 421 26.47 15.79 21.00
N GLN A 422 27.17 14.71 20.62
CA GLN A 422 27.42 13.56 21.51
C GLN A 422 28.38 13.86 22.69
N GLY A 423 28.96 15.07 22.76
CA GLY A 423 29.93 15.45 23.79
C GLY A 423 29.45 16.37 24.92
N GLN A 424 28.26 17.00 24.83
CA GLN A 424 27.88 18.09 25.78
C GLN A 424 26.57 17.90 26.53
N ASN A 425 25.73 16.93 26.18
CA ASN A 425 24.40 16.77 26.80
C ASN A 425 24.40 16.12 28.19
N GLN A 426 25.55 15.79 28.77
CA GLN A 426 25.64 15.20 30.11
C GLN A 426 25.61 16.20 31.27
N ARG A 427 25.61 17.52 31.02
CA ARG A 427 25.75 18.54 32.09
C ARG A 427 24.53 19.45 32.34
N ARG A 428 23.54 19.52 31.45
CA ARG A 428 22.41 20.48 31.59
C ARG A 428 21.18 19.91 32.29
N ASP A 429 21.06 18.59 32.40
CA ASP A 429 19.89 17.93 33.00
C ASP A 429 19.81 18.06 34.53
N GLN A 430 20.83 18.62 35.19
CA GLN A 430 20.85 18.74 36.66
C GLN A 430 20.15 19.99 37.23
N ILE A 431 19.78 20.97 36.43
CA ILE A 431 19.31 22.28 36.94
C ILE A 431 17.79 22.46 36.82
N GLN A 432 17.13 21.75 35.91
CA GLN A 432 15.72 21.98 35.56
C GLN A 432 14.70 21.25 36.46
N GLU A 433 15.18 20.39 37.38
CA GLU A 433 14.34 19.57 38.27
C GLU A 433 13.74 20.34 39.46
N LYS A 434 14.24 21.54 39.79
CA LYS A 434 13.83 22.28 40.99
C LYS A 434 12.57 23.15 40.81
N ASP A 435 12.32 23.67 39.62
CA ASP A 435 11.27 24.69 39.43
C ASP A 435 9.88 24.06 39.20
N LEU A 436 9.82 22.87 38.61
CA LEU A 436 8.58 22.15 38.30
C LEU A 436 7.85 21.59 39.54
N ARG A 437 8.49 21.59 40.72
CA ARG A 437 7.88 21.12 41.97
C ARG A 437 6.92 22.14 42.60
N LYS A 438 6.98 23.42 42.24
CA LYS A 438 6.15 24.46 42.87
C LYS A 438 4.77 24.62 42.25
N GLU A 439 4.62 24.41 40.95
CA GLU A 439 3.34 24.60 40.25
C GLU A 439 2.34 23.45 40.47
N ALA A 440 2.84 22.24 40.78
CA ALA A 440 2.01 21.06 40.96
C ALA A 440 1.13 21.10 42.23
N LEU A 441 1.36 22.04 43.16
CA LEU A 441 0.62 22.12 44.43
C LEU A 441 -0.69 22.92 44.32
N ALA A 442 -0.84 23.78 43.31
CA ALA A 442 -1.98 24.70 43.19
C ALA A 442 -3.21 24.07 42.50
N VAL A 443 -2.98 23.12 41.60
CA VAL A 443 -4.03 22.57 40.71
C VAL A 443 -4.92 21.54 41.42
N ARG A 444 -4.53 21.06 42.61
CA ARG A 444 -5.21 20.00 43.36
C ARG A 444 -6.53 20.41 44.02
N LYS A 445 -6.92 21.69 43.96
CA LYS A 445 -8.06 22.23 44.76
C LYS A 445 -9.35 22.46 43.99
N ALA A 446 -9.39 22.20 42.68
CA ALA A 446 -10.57 22.49 41.88
C ALA A 446 -11.09 21.23 41.15
N GLN A 447 -12.41 21.05 41.21
CA GLN A 447 -13.24 20.23 40.31
C GLN A 447 -13.49 18.77 40.70
N THR A 448 -14.40 18.66 41.66
CA THR A 448 -15.39 17.57 41.76
C THR A 448 -16.76 18.18 41.41
N ALA A 449 -17.39 17.80 40.29
CA ALA A 449 -18.85 17.91 40.06
C ALA A 449 -19.28 17.27 38.72
N GLN A 450 -19.95 16.13 38.83
CA GLN A 450 -21.21 15.75 38.19
C GLN A 450 -21.33 15.40 36.69
N VAL A 451 -22.24 14.44 36.46
CA VAL A 451 -22.48 13.53 35.32
C VAL A 451 -23.96 13.61 34.94
N SER A 452 -24.30 13.42 33.65
CA SER A 452 -25.49 12.66 33.15
C SER A 452 -25.55 12.78 31.60
N HIS A 453 -25.52 11.73 30.76
CA HIS A 453 -26.43 10.60 30.45
C HIS A 453 -27.33 10.79 29.21
N ASP A 454 -27.36 9.72 28.39
CA ASP A 454 -28.36 9.23 27.42
C ASP A 454 -28.41 9.69 25.93
N ARG A 455 -28.30 8.71 25.00
CA ARG A 455 -29.44 8.21 24.19
C ARG A 455 -29.15 7.02 23.23
N VAL A 456 -29.95 5.97 23.44
CA VAL A 456 -30.65 4.95 22.60
C VAL A 456 -30.28 4.69 21.12
N ARG A 457 -30.24 3.38 20.79
CA ARG A 457 -29.96 2.69 19.51
C ARG A 457 -31.17 2.59 18.56
N HIS A 458 -30.90 2.42 17.26
CA HIS A 458 -31.80 1.73 16.30
C HIS A 458 -31.10 0.50 15.68
N ARG A 459 -31.86 -0.60 15.54
CA ARG A 459 -31.43 -1.93 15.05
C ARG A 459 -32.14 -2.21 13.72
N VAL A 460 -31.42 -2.66 12.70
CA VAL A 460 -31.98 -3.27 11.48
C VAL A 460 -31.36 -4.66 11.29
N THR A 461 -32.19 -5.69 11.17
CA THR A 461 -31.78 -7.09 10.96
C THR A 461 -32.02 -7.49 9.51
N MET A 462 -30.98 -7.90 8.77
CA MET A 462 -31.11 -8.55 7.45
C MET A 462 -30.96 -10.07 7.57
N THR A 463 -31.66 -10.82 6.72
CA THR A 463 -31.75 -12.29 6.71
C THR A 463 -30.72 -12.94 5.77
N THR A 464 -30.49 -14.24 5.89
CA THR A 464 -29.58 -15.05 5.03
C THR A 464 -29.99 -15.06 3.55
N SER A 465 -31.28 -14.90 3.26
CA SER A 465 -31.80 -14.71 1.89
C SER A 465 -31.41 -13.36 1.28
N ASP A 466 -31.09 -12.38 2.12
CA ASP A 466 -30.67 -11.05 1.69
C ASP A 466 -29.17 -11.06 1.36
N VAL A 467 -28.36 -11.88 2.03
CA VAL A 467 -26.91 -11.99 1.79
C VAL A 467 -26.57 -12.70 0.48
N SER A 468 -27.28 -13.79 0.13
CA SER A 468 -27.10 -14.46 -1.16
C SER A 468 -27.63 -13.64 -2.33
N ARG A 469 -28.80 -12.98 -2.15
CA ARG A 469 -29.31 -11.98 -3.10
C ARG A 469 -28.35 -10.80 -3.23
N HIS A 470 -27.72 -10.35 -2.15
CA HIS A 470 -26.74 -9.26 -2.19
C HIS A 470 -25.48 -9.67 -2.96
N ALA A 471 -24.88 -10.83 -2.70
CA ALA A 471 -23.70 -11.31 -3.42
C ALA A 471 -23.98 -11.56 -4.92
N GLN A 472 -25.11 -12.15 -5.27
CA GLN A 472 -25.54 -12.31 -6.67
C GLN A 472 -25.83 -10.96 -7.34
N SER A 473 -26.48 -10.03 -6.62
CA SER A 473 -26.73 -8.68 -7.12
C SER A 473 -25.45 -7.88 -7.34
N HIS A 474 -24.43 -8.09 -6.52
CA HIS A 474 -23.14 -7.39 -6.60
C HIS A 474 -22.30 -7.88 -7.78
N GLN A 475 -22.25 -9.21 -8.01
CA GLN A 475 -21.64 -9.77 -9.22
C GLN A 475 -22.43 -9.45 -10.50
N ALA A 476 -23.76 -9.40 -10.43
CA ALA A 476 -24.59 -8.96 -11.55
C ALA A 476 -24.35 -7.48 -11.87
N PHE A 477 -24.29 -6.63 -10.84
CA PHE A 477 -23.98 -5.21 -10.97
C PHE A 477 -22.64 -4.97 -11.67
N PHE A 478 -21.55 -5.58 -11.19
CA PHE A 478 -20.24 -5.37 -11.82
C PHE A 478 -20.14 -5.93 -13.24
N ARG A 479 -20.83 -7.02 -13.55
CA ARG A 479 -20.91 -7.53 -14.93
C ARG A 479 -21.66 -6.57 -15.83
N LEU A 480 -22.84 -6.10 -15.42
CA LEU A 480 -23.64 -5.13 -16.17
C LEU A 480 -22.91 -3.79 -16.33
N ALA A 481 -22.29 -3.29 -15.26
CA ALA A 481 -21.51 -2.06 -15.30
C ALA A 481 -20.32 -2.17 -16.25
N PHE A 482 -19.57 -3.28 -16.19
CA PHE A 482 -18.46 -3.53 -17.12
C PHE A 482 -18.93 -3.63 -18.58
N GLN A 483 -20.04 -4.33 -18.83
CA GLN A 483 -20.65 -4.40 -20.17
C GLN A 483 -21.08 -3.01 -20.67
N ALA A 484 -21.77 -2.24 -19.84
CA ALA A 484 -22.20 -0.88 -20.18
C ALA A 484 -21.01 0.04 -20.48
N VAL A 485 -19.96 -0.01 -19.67
CA VAL A 485 -18.70 0.74 -19.88
C VAL A 485 -18.02 0.30 -21.19
N THR A 486 -17.94 -1.00 -21.45
CA THR A 486 -17.33 -1.53 -22.68
C THR A 486 -18.10 -1.09 -23.92
N VAL A 487 -19.43 -1.21 -23.90
CA VAL A 487 -20.31 -0.73 -24.99
C VAL A 487 -20.13 0.77 -25.19
N THR A 488 -20.07 1.54 -24.11
CA THR A 488 -19.87 2.99 -24.16
C THR A 488 -18.52 3.36 -24.82
N ILE A 489 -17.44 2.65 -24.47
CA ILE A 489 -16.13 2.84 -25.09
C ILE A 489 -16.15 2.48 -26.58
N LEU A 490 -16.83 1.39 -26.96
CA LEU A 490 -16.97 1.00 -28.37
C LEU A 490 -17.75 2.05 -29.17
N LEU A 491 -18.83 2.59 -28.61
CA LEU A 491 -19.60 3.68 -29.23
C LEU A 491 -18.76 4.96 -29.36
N LEU A 492 -18.00 5.31 -28.33
CA LEU A 492 -17.07 6.44 -28.36
C LEU A 492 -16.02 6.26 -29.46
N LEU A 493 -15.41 5.07 -29.59
CA LEU A 493 -14.43 4.76 -30.63
C LEU A 493 -15.05 4.84 -32.03
N ALA A 494 -16.26 4.30 -32.21
CA ALA A 494 -16.99 4.37 -33.48
C ALA A 494 -17.29 5.83 -33.87
N ALA A 495 -17.79 6.65 -32.94
CA ALA A 495 -18.05 8.07 -33.18
C ALA A 495 -16.75 8.84 -33.48
N THR A 496 -15.66 8.51 -32.79
CA THR A 496 -14.32 9.08 -33.02
C THR A 496 -13.82 8.74 -34.42
N PHE A 497 -14.01 7.50 -34.87
CA PHE A 497 -13.65 7.08 -36.23
C PHE A 497 -14.43 7.86 -37.29
N ILE A 498 -15.74 8.05 -37.09
CA ILE A 498 -16.60 8.86 -37.98
C ILE A 498 -16.11 10.31 -38.03
N LEU A 499 -15.84 10.92 -36.87
CA LEU A 499 -15.33 12.30 -36.78
C LEU A 499 -13.94 12.45 -37.44
N ALA A 500 -13.07 11.45 -37.31
CA ALA A 500 -11.77 11.43 -37.95
C ALA A 500 -11.85 11.25 -39.48
N ALA A 501 -12.86 10.53 -39.98
CA ALA A 501 -13.10 10.33 -41.41
C ALA A 501 -13.76 11.55 -42.07
N SER A 502 -14.61 12.26 -41.33
CA SER A 502 -15.40 13.40 -41.83
C SER A 502 -15.26 14.61 -40.90
N PRO A 503 -14.11 15.32 -40.93
CA PRO A 503 -13.86 16.49 -40.06
C PRO A 503 -14.82 17.67 -40.34
N THR A 504 -15.51 17.65 -41.49
CA THR A 504 -16.60 18.60 -41.80
C THR A 504 -17.77 18.50 -40.82
N LEU A 505 -17.99 17.34 -40.19
CA LEU A 505 -19.03 17.16 -39.16
C LEU A 505 -18.72 17.93 -37.86
N ALA A 506 -17.45 18.17 -37.56
CA ALA A 506 -17.04 19.00 -36.42
C ALA A 506 -17.12 20.51 -36.75
N THR A 507 -16.97 20.88 -38.03
CA THR A 507 -16.88 22.29 -38.48
C THR A 507 -18.21 22.86 -38.97
N SER A 508 -19.12 22.06 -39.53
CA SER A 508 -20.46 22.50 -39.98
C SER A 508 -21.39 22.93 -38.84
N ALA A 509 -21.13 22.47 -37.61
CA ALA A 509 -21.82 22.94 -36.40
C ALA A 509 -21.22 24.24 -35.81
N SER A 510 -20.07 24.69 -36.32
CA SER A 510 -19.28 25.81 -35.79
C SER A 510 -19.55 27.15 -36.49
N ALA A 511 -20.34 27.18 -37.56
CA ALA A 511 -20.67 28.41 -38.29
C ALA A 511 -21.46 29.43 -37.44
N ALA A 512 -22.04 29.01 -36.30
CA ALA A 512 -22.70 29.88 -35.33
C ALA A 512 -21.79 30.38 -34.19
N SER A 513 -20.57 29.83 -34.04
CA SER A 513 -19.64 30.14 -32.92
C SER A 513 -18.25 30.63 -33.36
N ALA A 514 -17.99 30.72 -34.67
CA ALA A 514 -16.68 31.06 -35.24
C ALA A 514 -16.25 32.54 -35.08
N THR A 515 -16.94 33.35 -34.28
CA THR A 515 -16.51 34.72 -33.93
C THR A 515 -15.63 34.79 -32.68
N SER A 516 -15.35 33.68 -31.98
CA SER A 516 -14.77 33.73 -30.63
C SER A 516 -13.28 33.36 -30.47
N SER A 517 -12.52 33.13 -31.55
CA SER A 517 -11.10 32.70 -31.44
C SER A 517 -10.05 33.67 -31.97
N SER A 518 -10.41 34.83 -32.50
CA SER A 518 -9.45 35.85 -32.94
C SER A 518 -9.31 37.01 -31.94
N ILE A 519 -8.73 36.74 -30.77
CA ILE A 519 -8.03 37.81 -30.04
C ILE A 519 -6.53 37.65 -30.32
N GLY A 520 -6.12 38.14 -31.49
CA GLY A 520 -4.71 38.39 -31.83
C GLY A 520 -4.13 37.54 -32.95
N SER A 521 -4.26 37.98 -34.20
CA SER A 521 -3.20 37.91 -35.23
C SER A 521 -3.67 38.53 -36.55
N GLU A 522 -3.13 39.71 -36.91
CA GLU A 522 -3.14 40.23 -38.28
C GLU A 522 -1.86 39.77 -39.02
N GLY A 523 -2.05 39.31 -40.27
CA GLY A 523 -1.13 39.46 -41.41
C GLY A 523 0.22 38.73 -41.43
N LEU A 524 0.37 37.71 -42.30
CA LEU A 524 1.01 37.85 -43.63
C LEU A 524 1.07 36.47 -44.33
N ALA A 525 0.62 36.41 -45.58
CA ALA A 525 0.60 35.24 -46.45
C ALA A 525 1.64 35.33 -47.58
N GLY A 526 2.04 34.16 -48.11
CA GLY A 526 2.81 33.95 -49.35
C GLY A 526 3.98 32.98 -49.13
N GLY A 527 4.27 31.95 -49.93
CA GLY A 527 3.74 31.40 -51.18
C GLY A 527 4.84 30.54 -51.84
N LEU A 528 4.44 29.45 -52.55
CA LEU A 528 5.20 28.64 -53.55
C LEU A 528 6.35 27.76 -53.00
N GLY A 529 6.65 26.51 -53.40
CA GLY A 529 6.25 25.53 -54.43
C GLY A 529 7.11 24.24 -54.24
N PRO A 530 6.87 23.12 -54.95
CA PRO A 530 7.32 21.76 -54.55
C PRO A 530 8.47 21.16 -55.39
N SER A 531 9.22 20.19 -54.83
CA SER A 531 9.98 19.20 -55.62
C SER A 531 10.47 17.97 -54.80
N SER A 532 9.90 16.81 -55.14
CA SER A 532 10.53 15.50 -55.44
C SER A 532 11.85 15.03 -54.82
N GLY A 533 11.85 13.76 -54.35
CA GLY A 533 12.78 12.74 -54.86
C GLY A 533 13.67 11.95 -53.87
N SER A 534 13.53 10.61 -53.88
CA SER A 534 14.56 9.55 -53.59
C SER A 534 15.10 9.39 -52.15
N SER A 535 15.53 8.23 -51.63
CA SER A 535 15.55 6.80 -52.02
C SER A 535 16.05 5.97 -50.81
N LEU A 536 15.80 4.66 -50.83
CA LEU A 536 16.09 3.62 -49.82
C LEU A 536 17.59 3.33 -49.52
N SER A 537 17.87 2.78 -48.32
CA SER A 537 18.60 1.50 -48.01
C SER A 537 19.33 1.51 -46.61
N PRO A 538 19.85 0.40 -46.03
CA PRO A 538 19.16 -0.36 -44.96
C PRO A 538 20.01 -0.67 -43.70
N SER A 539 19.36 -1.38 -42.77
CA SER A 539 19.76 -2.03 -41.50
C SER A 539 21.24 -2.29 -41.15
N GLN A 540 21.59 -2.03 -39.88
CA GLN A 540 22.70 -2.68 -39.15
C GLN A 540 22.16 -3.68 -38.12
N GLY A 541 22.79 -4.86 -38.07
CA GLY A 541 22.39 -6.03 -37.27
C GLY A 541 22.86 -6.04 -35.81
N PRO A 542 22.52 -7.11 -35.04
CA PRO A 542 22.80 -7.22 -33.61
C PRO A 542 24.20 -7.79 -33.31
N GLN A 543 24.85 -7.26 -32.27
CA GLN A 543 26.16 -7.69 -31.76
C GLN A 543 26.10 -9.05 -31.06
N SER A 544 27.14 -9.87 -31.30
CA SER A 544 27.36 -11.24 -30.83
C SER A 544 27.80 -11.35 -29.36
N GLN A 545 27.20 -12.28 -28.60
CA GLN A 545 27.74 -12.81 -27.33
C GLN A 545 28.77 -13.91 -27.60
N GLU A 546 29.89 -13.92 -26.86
CA GLU A 546 30.92 -14.98 -26.90
C GLU A 546 30.34 -16.35 -26.52
N SER A 547 30.64 -17.37 -27.34
CA SER A 547 30.17 -18.75 -27.12
C SER A 547 31.13 -19.55 -26.22
N VAL A 548 30.60 -20.13 -25.14
CA VAL A 548 31.33 -21.07 -24.27
C VAL A 548 31.56 -22.38 -25.03
N ARG A 549 32.81 -22.83 -25.15
CA ARG A 549 33.14 -24.10 -25.83
C ARG A 549 32.66 -25.32 -25.01
N PRO A 550 31.97 -26.31 -25.64
CA PRO A 550 31.58 -27.55 -24.97
C PRO A 550 32.80 -28.34 -24.47
N SER A 551 32.77 -28.85 -23.24
CA SER A 551 33.85 -29.67 -22.65
C SER A 551 33.81 -31.14 -23.09
N GLY A 552 32.69 -31.59 -23.65
CA GLY A 552 32.43 -32.99 -23.99
C GLY A 552 32.06 -33.89 -22.80
N ARG A 553 32.08 -33.39 -21.56
CA ARG A 553 31.73 -34.15 -20.33
C ARG A 553 30.25 -34.03 -20.01
N THR A 554 29.63 -35.10 -19.51
CA THR A 554 28.22 -35.11 -19.08
C THR A 554 28.10 -35.39 -17.59
N LYS A 555 27.43 -34.50 -16.85
CA LYS A 555 27.11 -34.65 -15.43
C LYS A 555 25.66 -35.07 -15.27
N ARG A 556 25.42 -36.17 -14.53
CA ARG A 556 24.09 -36.70 -14.21
C ARG A 556 23.81 -36.54 -12.72
N ILE A 557 22.70 -35.91 -12.35
CA ILE A 557 22.34 -35.66 -10.94
C ILE A 557 20.88 -36.04 -10.72
N ARG A 558 20.61 -36.61 -9.54
CA ARG A 558 19.30 -37.06 -9.11
C ARG A 558 18.79 -36.15 -7.98
N LEU A 559 17.54 -35.71 -8.10
CA LEU A 559 16.85 -34.77 -7.22
C LEU A 559 15.62 -35.47 -6.64
N SER A 560 15.32 -35.30 -5.35
CA SER A 560 14.09 -35.79 -4.74
C SER A 560 13.35 -34.69 -3.98
N VAL A 561 12.14 -34.98 -3.49
CA VAL A 561 11.42 -34.08 -2.57
C VAL A 561 12.05 -34.19 -1.18
N GLY A 562 12.31 -33.05 -0.55
CA GLY A 562 12.90 -32.98 0.79
C GLY A 562 11.97 -33.53 1.89
N PRO A 563 12.50 -33.79 3.10
CA PRO A 563 11.73 -34.38 4.20
C PRO A 563 10.54 -33.53 4.68
N ASP A 564 10.54 -32.23 4.36
CA ASP A 564 9.48 -31.28 4.63
C ASP A 564 8.36 -31.29 3.59
N GLY A 565 8.46 -32.12 2.55
CA GLY A 565 7.49 -32.25 1.46
C GLY A 565 7.48 -31.09 0.47
N MET A 566 8.18 -29.98 0.77
CA MET A 566 8.07 -28.70 0.05
C MET A 566 9.43 -28.08 -0.30
N SER A 567 10.46 -28.91 -0.49
CA SER A 567 11.78 -28.49 -0.97
C SER A 567 12.40 -29.52 -1.94
N PHE A 568 13.42 -29.13 -2.71
CA PHE A 568 14.24 -30.08 -3.48
C PHE A 568 15.44 -30.55 -2.65
N SER A 569 15.81 -31.82 -2.79
CA SER A 569 16.99 -32.41 -2.16
C SER A 569 17.87 -33.11 -3.22
N PRO A 570 19.09 -32.64 -3.49
CA PRO A 570 19.67 -31.37 -3.00
C PRO A 570 18.99 -30.13 -3.62
N SER A 571 18.90 -29.03 -2.88
CA SER A 571 18.37 -27.74 -3.36
C SER A 571 19.43 -26.86 -4.05
N LYS A 572 20.69 -27.29 -4.04
CA LYS A 572 21.82 -26.59 -4.66
C LYS A 572 22.77 -27.57 -5.34
N ILE A 573 23.14 -27.27 -6.57
CA ILE A 573 24.00 -28.09 -7.43
C ILE A 573 25.10 -27.21 -8.03
N THR A 574 26.33 -27.70 -8.12
CA THR A 574 27.44 -27.02 -8.80
C THR A 574 27.88 -27.82 -10.03
N VAL A 575 28.04 -27.18 -11.19
CA VAL A 575 28.40 -27.79 -12.48
C VAL A 575 29.50 -26.96 -13.16
N PRO A 576 30.58 -27.56 -13.69
CA PRO A 576 31.56 -26.83 -14.48
C PRO A 576 30.94 -26.24 -15.76
N ALA A 577 31.29 -24.98 -16.08
CA ALA A 577 30.86 -24.34 -17.31
C ALA A 577 31.44 -25.06 -18.54
N GLY A 578 30.59 -25.39 -19.51
CA GLY A 578 30.92 -26.19 -20.70
C GLY A 578 30.51 -27.67 -20.60
N ASP A 579 30.18 -28.18 -19.41
CA ASP A 579 29.68 -29.54 -19.23
C ASP A 579 28.19 -29.65 -19.63
N LYS A 580 27.80 -30.82 -20.14
CA LYS A 580 26.40 -31.18 -20.39
C LYS A 580 25.76 -31.68 -19.09
N LEU A 581 24.61 -31.15 -18.69
CA LEU A 581 23.91 -31.54 -17.46
C LEU A 581 22.62 -32.33 -17.79
N SER A 582 22.40 -33.43 -17.08
CA SER A 582 21.14 -34.18 -17.10
C SER A 582 20.62 -34.41 -15.68
N LEU A 583 19.37 -34.03 -15.42
CA LEU A 583 18.74 -34.06 -14.10
C LEU A 583 17.61 -35.09 -14.09
N THR A 584 17.65 -36.04 -13.16
CA THR A 584 16.53 -36.94 -12.86
C THR A 584 15.82 -36.42 -11.62
N PHE A 585 14.52 -36.13 -11.70
CA PHE A 585 13.71 -35.74 -10.55
C PHE A 585 12.80 -36.90 -10.14
N ASP A 586 12.89 -37.32 -8.88
CA ASP A 586 12.06 -38.34 -8.23
C ASP A 586 11.07 -37.66 -7.27
N ASN A 587 9.78 -37.82 -7.53
CA ASN A 587 8.79 -37.34 -6.58
C ASN A 587 8.62 -38.33 -5.42
N THR A 588 9.39 -38.11 -4.34
CA THR A 588 9.32 -38.89 -3.10
C THR A 588 8.30 -38.35 -2.07
N GLY A 589 7.59 -37.27 -2.39
CA GLY A 589 6.59 -36.65 -1.51
C GLY A 589 5.21 -37.33 -1.61
N ASP A 590 4.23 -36.80 -0.87
CA ASP A 590 2.83 -37.25 -0.87
C ASP A 590 1.92 -36.43 -1.80
N GLN A 591 2.45 -35.37 -2.40
CA GLN A 591 1.76 -34.48 -3.34
C GLN A 591 2.37 -34.56 -4.75
N ARG A 592 1.74 -33.89 -5.72
CA ARG A 592 2.33 -33.74 -7.06
C ARG A 592 3.41 -32.67 -7.03
N HIS A 593 4.52 -32.96 -7.69
CA HIS A 593 5.64 -32.03 -7.84
C HIS A 593 6.19 -32.10 -9.26
N ASP A 594 6.78 -31.02 -9.74
CA ASP A 594 7.55 -30.99 -10.97
C ASP A 594 8.86 -30.22 -10.78
N LEU A 595 9.72 -30.28 -11.79
CA LEU A 595 10.89 -29.44 -11.94
C LEU A 595 10.76 -28.67 -13.25
N VAL A 596 10.79 -27.34 -13.16
CA VAL A 596 10.90 -26.39 -14.28
C VAL A 596 12.22 -25.66 -14.12
N LEU A 597 12.99 -25.51 -15.21
CA LEU A 597 14.26 -24.79 -15.24
C LEU A 597 14.09 -23.44 -15.97
N ASP A 598 14.97 -22.47 -15.70
CA ASP A 598 14.96 -21.14 -16.32
C ASP A 598 14.99 -21.15 -17.85
N ASN A 599 15.61 -22.18 -18.45
CA ASN A 599 15.66 -22.36 -19.90
C ASN A 599 14.37 -22.96 -20.50
N GLY A 600 13.32 -23.11 -19.69
CA GLY A 600 11.99 -23.59 -20.10
C GLY A 600 11.84 -25.11 -20.12
N LEU A 601 12.89 -25.88 -19.82
CA LEU A 601 12.80 -27.33 -19.74
C LEU A 601 12.05 -27.78 -18.47
N SER A 602 11.25 -28.83 -18.57
CA SER A 602 10.46 -29.32 -17.45
C SER A 602 10.24 -30.83 -17.46
N THR A 603 10.11 -31.41 -16.26
CA THR A 603 9.59 -32.78 -16.09
C THR A 603 8.09 -32.85 -16.37
N GLY A 604 7.36 -31.75 -16.21
CA GLY A 604 5.90 -31.76 -16.01
C GLY A 604 5.51 -32.38 -14.66
N PRO A 605 4.22 -32.30 -14.28
CA PRO A 605 3.73 -32.80 -12.99
C PRO A 605 3.94 -34.31 -12.83
N LEU A 606 4.71 -34.71 -11.81
CA LEU A 606 4.94 -36.09 -11.42
C LEU A 606 4.05 -36.44 -10.21
N THR A 607 3.43 -37.61 -10.23
CA THR A 607 2.73 -38.16 -9.05
C THR A 607 3.73 -38.76 -8.05
N PRO A 608 3.36 -38.89 -6.76
CA PRO A 608 4.17 -39.60 -5.77
C PRO A 608 4.69 -40.95 -6.28
N GLY A 609 5.97 -41.23 -6.07
CA GLY A 609 6.66 -42.44 -6.49
C GLY A 609 7.12 -42.48 -7.95
N THR A 610 6.89 -41.41 -8.74
CA THR A 610 7.31 -41.36 -10.15
C THR A 610 8.52 -40.46 -10.37
N SER A 611 9.29 -40.77 -11.42
CA SER A 611 10.55 -40.09 -11.71
C SER A 611 10.66 -39.76 -13.20
N LYS A 612 11.33 -38.64 -13.53
CA LYS A 612 11.59 -38.27 -14.92
C LYS A 612 12.92 -37.53 -15.07
N THR A 613 13.60 -37.80 -16.17
CA THR A 613 14.88 -37.18 -16.52
C THR A 613 14.70 -36.08 -17.55
N VAL A 614 15.35 -34.94 -17.32
CA VAL A 614 15.45 -33.79 -18.20
C VAL A 614 16.91 -33.60 -18.60
N ASP A 615 17.18 -33.52 -19.90
CA ASP A 615 18.50 -33.19 -20.44
C ASP A 615 18.61 -31.67 -20.55
N VAL A 616 19.39 -31.05 -19.66
CA VAL A 616 19.50 -29.59 -19.52
C VAL A 616 20.40 -28.98 -20.59
N GLY A 617 21.24 -29.80 -21.25
CA GLY A 617 22.19 -29.33 -22.24
C GLY A 617 23.47 -28.75 -21.63
N ILE A 618 24.21 -27.97 -22.42
CA ILE A 618 25.51 -27.41 -22.03
C ILE A 618 25.30 -26.22 -21.08
N ILE A 619 25.87 -26.30 -19.88
CA ILE A 619 25.77 -25.24 -18.88
C ILE A 619 26.82 -24.17 -19.16
N SER A 620 26.39 -22.96 -19.52
CA SER A 620 27.27 -21.81 -19.78
C SER A 620 27.21 -20.74 -18.67
N HIS A 621 26.16 -20.75 -17.85
CA HIS A 621 25.91 -19.81 -16.76
C HIS A 621 25.06 -20.47 -15.67
N SER A 622 25.06 -19.89 -14.47
CA SER A 622 24.21 -20.32 -13.36
C SER A 622 22.73 -20.12 -13.70
N MET A 623 21.86 -21.03 -13.25
CA MET A 623 20.42 -20.99 -13.50
C MET A 623 19.62 -21.58 -12.34
N GLU A 624 18.36 -21.18 -12.24
CA GLU A 624 17.41 -21.66 -11.24
C GLU A 624 16.48 -22.74 -11.81
N GLY A 625 15.92 -23.53 -10.90
CA GLY A 625 14.77 -24.39 -11.13
C GLY A 625 13.74 -24.26 -10.02
N TRP A 626 12.49 -24.62 -10.28
CA TRP A 626 11.41 -24.58 -9.30
C TRP A 626 10.33 -25.62 -9.58
N CYS A 627 9.47 -25.87 -8.58
CA CYS A 627 8.19 -26.55 -8.76
C CYS A 627 7.12 -25.53 -9.20
N SER A 628 6.47 -25.77 -10.33
CA SER A 628 5.43 -24.91 -10.91
C SER A 628 4.04 -25.13 -10.33
N ILE A 629 3.85 -26.20 -9.55
CA ILE A 629 2.61 -26.46 -8.83
C ILE A 629 2.28 -25.26 -7.94
N THR A 630 1.05 -24.75 -8.06
CA THR A 630 0.60 -23.50 -7.44
C THR A 630 0.95 -23.45 -5.96
N GLY A 631 1.72 -22.44 -5.55
CA GLY A 631 2.13 -22.23 -4.15
C GLY A 631 3.42 -22.96 -3.75
N HIS A 632 3.85 -23.99 -4.47
CA HIS A 632 4.99 -24.82 -4.06
C HIS A 632 6.32 -24.07 -4.15
N ARG A 633 6.51 -23.26 -5.21
CA ARG A 633 7.66 -22.35 -5.33
C ARG A 633 7.73 -21.35 -4.18
N GLN A 634 6.59 -20.74 -3.84
CA GLN A 634 6.48 -19.75 -2.76
C GLN A 634 6.72 -20.38 -1.39
N MET A 635 6.42 -21.66 -1.22
CA MET A 635 6.69 -22.43 -0.01
C MET A 635 8.12 -22.96 0.10
N GLY A 636 8.95 -22.81 -0.94
CA GLY A 636 10.40 -23.10 -0.87
C GLY A 636 10.93 -24.13 -1.87
N MET A 637 10.10 -24.64 -2.79
CA MET A 637 10.55 -25.57 -3.84
C MET A 637 11.32 -24.86 -4.96
N ASN A 638 12.52 -24.40 -4.62
CA ASN A 638 13.50 -23.82 -5.54
C ASN A 638 14.79 -24.67 -5.57
N LEU A 639 15.42 -24.72 -6.73
CA LEU A 639 16.69 -25.38 -7.01
C LEU A 639 17.66 -24.33 -7.58
N THR A 640 18.90 -24.31 -7.12
CA THR A 640 19.96 -23.45 -7.69
C THR A 640 21.04 -24.29 -8.35
N ILE A 641 21.35 -24.03 -9.61
CA ILE A 641 22.42 -24.66 -10.38
C ILE A 641 23.51 -23.61 -10.63
N ILE A 642 24.70 -23.80 -10.06
CA ILE A 642 25.82 -22.85 -10.19
C ILE A 642 26.81 -23.35 -11.24
N ALA A 643 27.10 -22.50 -12.22
CA ALA A 643 28.12 -22.76 -13.23
C ALA A 643 29.50 -22.24 -12.76
N VAL A 644 30.50 -23.13 -12.64
CA VAL A 644 31.85 -22.74 -12.19
C VAL A 644 32.88 -22.89 -13.30
N ASN A 645 33.83 -21.95 -13.38
CA ASN A 645 34.98 -22.05 -14.28
C ASN A 645 36.02 -23.07 -13.77
N SER A 646 37.10 -23.27 -14.53
CA SER A 646 38.19 -24.20 -14.17
C SER A 646 38.92 -23.88 -12.86
N GLN A 647 38.70 -22.69 -12.29
CA GLN A 647 39.24 -22.25 -10.99
C GLN A 647 38.19 -22.31 -9.86
N GLY A 648 36.98 -22.85 -10.11
CA GLY A 648 35.91 -22.96 -9.11
C GLY A 648 35.15 -21.66 -8.85
N GLN A 649 35.38 -20.60 -9.64
CA GLN A 649 34.67 -19.33 -9.54
C GLN A 649 33.46 -19.30 -10.48
N GLU A 650 32.39 -18.61 -10.09
CA GLU A 650 31.15 -18.55 -10.87
C GLU A 650 31.38 -17.88 -12.24
N ALA A 651 31.00 -18.56 -13.32
CA ALA A 651 31.21 -18.09 -14.68
C ALA A 651 30.16 -17.01 -15.04
N GLY A 652 30.60 -15.77 -15.33
CA GLY A 652 29.75 -14.72 -15.91
C GLY A 652 29.41 -13.49 -15.05
N ALA A 653 30.08 -13.25 -13.91
CA ALA A 653 29.89 -12.01 -13.15
C ALA A 653 30.54 -10.80 -13.87
N SER A 654 29.73 -9.96 -14.53
CA SER A 654 30.18 -8.69 -15.11
C SER A 654 30.55 -7.69 -14.01
N SER A 655 31.85 -7.54 -13.77
CA SER A 655 32.42 -6.49 -12.93
C SER A 655 32.67 -5.23 -13.76
N THR A 656 31.90 -4.17 -13.51
CA THR A 656 32.27 -2.81 -13.92
C THR A 656 32.97 -2.12 -12.75
N GLY A 657 34.28 -2.31 -12.68
CA GLY A 657 35.16 -1.60 -11.75
C GLY A 657 35.65 -0.27 -12.34
N GLY A 658 35.45 0.83 -11.61
CA GLY A 658 36.25 2.05 -11.76
C GLY A 658 37.65 1.83 -11.17
N ARG A 659 38.67 2.25 -11.91
CA ARG A 659 40.12 2.09 -11.64
C ARG A 659 40.59 2.83 -10.38
N GLY A 660 41.57 2.23 -9.69
CA GLY A 660 42.42 2.89 -8.70
C GLY A 660 43.55 2.00 -8.15
N SER A 661 44.71 2.07 -8.82
CA SER A 661 46.10 1.93 -8.33
C SER A 661 46.65 0.59 -7.76
N LYS A 662 47.93 0.35 -8.11
CA LYS A 662 48.78 -0.85 -7.98
C LYS A 662 49.52 -1.01 -6.64
N ALA A 663 50.04 -2.25 -6.47
CA ALA A 663 51.17 -2.75 -5.64
C ALA A 663 50.79 -3.19 -4.20
N GLY A 664 51.15 -4.36 -3.68
CA GLY A 664 51.94 -5.51 -4.11
C GLY A 664 52.30 -6.36 -2.87
N SER A 665 52.62 -7.65 -3.06
CA SER A 665 53.31 -8.58 -2.12
C SER A 665 52.50 -9.53 -1.22
N SER A 666 52.39 -10.78 -1.69
CA SER A 666 52.66 -12.11 -1.06
C SER A 666 52.46 -12.39 0.45
N GLY A 667 51.91 -13.59 0.74
CA GLY A 667 52.20 -14.31 1.98
C GLY A 667 51.17 -15.35 2.47
N ASN A 668 51.31 -16.59 1.98
CA ASN A 668 50.94 -17.92 2.49
C ASN A 668 49.75 -18.23 3.44
N SER A 669 49.21 -19.41 3.12
CA SER A 669 48.08 -20.21 3.62
C SER A 669 48.28 -20.99 4.93
N SER A 670 47.19 -21.10 5.70
CA SER A 670 46.61 -22.28 6.41
C SER A 670 45.74 -21.71 7.57
N GLU A 671 44.57 -22.19 8.00
CA GLU A 671 43.76 -23.40 7.82
C GLU A 671 42.36 -23.11 8.45
N SER A 672 41.32 -23.85 8.03
CA SER A 672 40.09 -24.16 8.80
C SER A 672 39.08 -23.05 9.20
N SER A 673 37.88 -23.11 8.60
CA SER A 673 36.60 -23.46 9.28
C SER A 673 35.36 -22.88 8.59
N SER A 674 34.30 -23.68 8.62
CA SER A 674 32.90 -23.44 8.23
C SER A 674 32.37 -22.01 8.39
N GLY A 675 31.77 -21.47 7.33
CA GLY A 675 30.99 -20.23 7.38
C GLY A 675 30.00 -20.16 6.22
N THR A 676 28.72 -20.33 6.55
CA THR A 676 27.54 -20.10 5.70
C THR A 676 27.60 -18.71 5.05
N GLY A 677 27.65 -18.67 3.72
CA GLY A 677 27.71 -17.45 2.94
C GLY A 677 26.41 -16.64 3.01
N THR A 678 26.45 -15.56 3.76
CA THR A 678 25.44 -14.51 3.86
C THR A 678 25.33 -13.74 2.55
N SER A 679 24.13 -13.69 1.95
CA SER A 679 23.83 -12.78 0.85
C SER A 679 23.75 -11.34 1.38
N THR A 680 24.46 -10.43 0.73
CA THR A 680 24.52 -9.01 1.13
C THR A 680 23.26 -8.27 0.67
N GLY A 681 22.22 -8.30 1.51
CA GLY A 681 21.04 -7.42 1.46
C GLY A 681 21.20 -6.18 2.35
N ASP A 682 20.37 -5.16 2.08
CA ASP A 682 20.29 -3.89 2.83
C ASP A 682 20.01 -4.16 4.34
N PRO A 683 20.72 -3.55 5.31
CA PRO A 683 20.62 -3.90 6.74
C PRO A 683 19.28 -3.59 7.42
N SER A 684 18.29 -3.02 6.70
CA SER A 684 17.00 -2.58 7.26
C SER A 684 15.81 -3.47 6.95
N ASP A 685 15.89 -4.37 5.97
CA ASP A 685 14.83 -5.34 5.71
C ASP A 685 15.17 -6.64 6.42
N VAL A 686 14.53 -6.86 7.58
CA VAL A 686 14.51 -8.19 8.18
C VAL A 686 13.69 -9.08 7.23
N PRO A 687 14.29 -10.09 6.59
CA PRO A 687 13.55 -10.95 5.69
C PRO A 687 12.40 -11.60 6.45
N VAL A 688 11.20 -11.54 5.87
CA VAL A 688 10.04 -12.26 6.43
C VAL A 688 10.40 -13.74 6.45
N PRO A 689 10.36 -14.41 7.61
CA PRO A 689 10.73 -15.81 7.70
C PRO A 689 9.89 -16.68 6.76
N THR A 690 10.49 -17.71 6.20
CA THR A 690 9.75 -18.70 5.40
C THR A 690 8.80 -19.50 6.29
N TYR A 691 7.80 -20.12 5.68
CA TYR A 691 6.88 -21.02 6.37
C TYR A 691 7.61 -22.09 7.20
N SER A 692 8.61 -22.75 6.61
CA SER A 692 9.39 -23.79 7.28
C SER A 692 10.20 -23.26 8.48
N GLN A 693 10.71 -22.02 8.40
CA GLN A 693 11.39 -21.37 9.53
C GLN A 693 10.42 -21.07 10.68
N LEU A 694 9.22 -20.59 10.37
CA LEU A 694 8.19 -20.29 11.38
C LEU A 694 7.69 -21.57 12.05
N GLN A 695 7.45 -22.65 11.30
CA GLN A 695 7.06 -23.94 11.87
C GLN A 695 8.12 -24.53 12.80
N LYS A 696 9.40 -24.46 12.41
CA LYS A 696 10.52 -24.88 13.27
C LYS A 696 10.59 -24.04 14.55
N GLN A 697 10.40 -22.73 14.44
CA GLN A 697 10.35 -21.85 15.61
C GLN A 697 9.15 -22.18 16.50
N ALA A 698 7.97 -22.43 15.92
CA ALA A 698 6.78 -22.80 16.65
C ALA A 698 6.99 -24.08 17.46
N ALA A 699 7.57 -25.12 16.86
CA ALA A 699 7.82 -26.42 17.51
C ALA A 699 8.86 -26.40 18.64
N THR A 700 9.73 -25.39 18.67
CA THR A 700 10.79 -25.25 19.68
C THR A 700 10.46 -24.21 20.76
N SER A 701 9.44 -23.39 20.54
CA SER A 701 9.03 -22.33 21.47
C SER A 701 7.98 -22.83 22.47
N LYS A 702 8.02 -22.31 23.70
CA LYS A 702 6.96 -22.57 24.68
C LYS A 702 5.60 -22.08 24.14
N PRO A 703 4.57 -22.94 24.05
CA PRO A 703 3.26 -22.54 23.56
C PRO A 703 2.51 -21.66 24.57
N TYR A 704 1.61 -20.83 24.05
CA TYR A 704 0.59 -20.15 24.84
C TYR A 704 -0.56 -21.13 25.11
N ASP A 705 -0.93 -21.29 26.39
CA ASP A 705 -2.02 -22.18 26.80
C ASP A 705 -3.37 -21.64 26.29
N PRO A 706 -4.07 -22.37 25.40
CA PRO A 706 -5.36 -21.93 24.90
C PRO A 706 -6.50 -22.19 25.89
N ALA A 707 -6.30 -22.88 27.01
CA ALA A 707 -7.39 -23.18 27.95
C ALA A 707 -8.00 -21.89 28.55
N LEU A 708 -9.33 -21.89 28.70
CA LEU A 708 -10.00 -20.80 29.41
C LEU A 708 -9.51 -20.74 30.86
N PRO A 709 -8.96 -19.60 31.35
CA PRO A 709 -8.44 -19.53 32.70
C PRO A 709 -9.55 -19.56 33.76
N SER A 710 -9.12 -19.76 35.00
CA SER A 710 -9.96 -19.54 36.18
C SER A 710 -10.39 -18.07 36.30
N TYR A 711 -11.41 -17.82 37.12
CA TYR A 711 -11.83 -16.46 37.45
C TYR A 711 -10.67 -15.61 37.98
N THR A 712 -10.67 -14.32 37.62
CA THR A 712 -9.67 -13.37 38.12
C THR A 712 -9.76 -13.30 39.65
N PRO A 713 -8.63 -13.37 40.39
CA PRO A 713 -8.61 -13.34 41.85
C PRO A 713 -9.29 -12.10 42.42
N THR A 714 -9.91 -12.24 43.59
CA THR A 714 -10.47 -11.10 44.33
C THR A 714 -9.43 -10.50 45.29
N ASP A 715 -9.63 -9.24 45.66
CA ASP A 715 -8.90 -8.61 46.74
C ASP A 715 -9.23 -9.24 48.10
N SER A 716 -8.56 -8.77 49.16
CA SER A 716 -8.78 -9.25 50.53
C SER A 716 -10.21 -9.07 51.03
N SER A 717 -11.01 -8.21 50.40
CA SER A 717 -12.42 -8.03 50.74
C SER A 717 -13.36 -9.02 50.06
N GLY A 718 -12.87 -9.79 49.08
CA GLY A 718 -13.66 -10.75 48.30
C GLY A 718 -14.63 -10.10 47.30
N ARG A 719 -14.69 -8.76 47.23
CA ARG A 719 -15.70 -8.02 46.45
C ARG A 719 -15.20 -7.48 45.12
N VAL A 720 -13.89 -7.25 44.98
CA VAL A 720 -13.30 -6.63 43.79
C VAL A 720 -12.29 -7.59 43.17
N ARG A 721 -12.42 -7.88 41.88
CA ARG A 721 -11.42 -8.66 41.15
C ARG A 721 -10.19 -7.82 40.93
N SER A 722 -9.02 -8.26 41.38
CA SER A 722 -7.81 -7.46 41.37
C SER A 722 -6.63 -8.17 40.73
N LEU A 723 -5.83 -7.42 39.96
CA LEU A 723 -4.62 -7.92 39.34
C LEU A 723 -3.60 -6.79 39.20
N THR A 724 -2.33 -7.10 39.44
CA THR A 724 -1.23 -6.20 39.07
C THR A 724 -0.70 -6.59 37.70
N MET A 725 -0.74 -5.66 36.76
CA MET A 725 -0.22 -5.82 35.41
C MET A 725 1.10 -5.08 35.25
N THR A 726 2.16 -5.77 34.84
CA THR A 726 3.48 -5.15 34.65
C THR A 726 3.81 -5.05 33.16
N VAL A 727 4.15 -3.85 32.69
CA VAL A 727 4.59 -3.63 31.32
C VAL A 727 6.08 -3.88 31.21
N THR A 728 6.49 -4.73 30.27
CA THR A 728 7.90 -5.06 29.99
C THR A 728 8.15 -5.22 28.50
N GLU A 729 9.34 -4.86 28.04
CA GLU A 729 9.81 -5.07 26.67
C GLU A 729 10.73 -6.30 26.63
N THR A 730 10.40 -7.28 25.79
CA THR A 730 11.19 -8.52 25.67
C THR A 730 11.57 -8.77 24.22
N LYS A 731 12.85 -9.01 23.97
CA LYS A 731 13.33 -9.49 22.68
C LYS A 731 12.86 -10.92 22.45
N THR A 732 11.97 -11.09 21.48
CA THR A 732 11.37 -12.37 21.10
C THR A 732 11.96 -12.85 19.78
N THR A 733 12.37 -14.12 19.73
CA THR A 733 12.76 -14.79 18.48
C THR A 733 11.50 -15.14 17.69
N ILE A 734 11.37 -14.58 16.49
CA ILE A 734 10.24 -14.84 15.57
C ILE A 734 10.55 -16.06 14.70
N ALA A 735 11.80 -16.21 14.27
CA ALA A 735 12.36 -17.38 13.61
C ALA A 735 13.89 -17.37 13.76
N GLU A 736 14.56 -18.43 13.34
CA GLU A 736 16.03 -18.46 13.31
C GLU A 736 16.60 -17.26 12.54
N GLY A 737 17.47 -16.49 13.18
CA GLY A 737 18.04 -15.26 12.61
C GLY A 737 17.12 -14.03 12.62
N VAL A 738 15.85 -14.16 13.03
CA VAL A 738 14.85 -13.07 13.04
C VAL A 738 14.28 -12.85 14.43
N SER A 739 14.45 -11.64 14.97
CA SER A 739 13.96 -11.28 16.31
C SER A 739 13.26 -9.93 16.30
N GLN A 740 12.27 -9.76 17.18
CA GLN A 740 11.53 -8.52 17.37
C GLN A 740 11.37 -8.25 18.87
N THR A 741 11.45 -6.99 19.29
CA THR A 741 11.05 -6.59 20.63
C THR A 741 9.53 -6.55 20.71
N VAL A 742 8.96 -7.30 21.64
CA VAL A 742 7.52 -7.37 21.91
C VAL A 742 7.26 -6.73 23.27
N ILE A 743 6.21 -5.93 23.37
CA ILE A 743 5.80 -5.24 24.59
C ILE A 743 4.66 -6.03 25.21
N HIS A 744 4.84 -6.43 26.45
CA HIS A 744 3.94 -7.35 27.13
C HIS A 744 3.21 -6.69 28.29
N TYR A 745 2.01 -7.19 28.56
CA TYR A 745 1.48 -7.19 29.92
C TYR A 745 1.83 -8.55 30.56
N ASN A 746 2.58 -8.54 31.66
CA ASN A 746 2.99 -9.74 32.42
C ASN A 746 3.81 -10.76 31.61
N GLY A 747 4.64 -10.27 30.69
CA GLY A 747 5.62 -11.12 29.97
C GLY A 747 5.04 -12.01 28.88
N THR A 748 3.74 -11.90 28.55
CA THR A 748 3.10 -12.65 27.46
C THR A 748 2.42 -11.71 26.47
N SER A 749 2.25 -12.18 25.23
CA SER A 749 1.43 -11.55 24.20
C SER A 749 0.59 -12.66 23.56
N PRO A 750 -0.74 -12.69 23.75
CA PRO A 750 -1.56 -11.74 24.49
C PRO A 750 -1.19 -11.64 25.98
N GLY A 751 -1.57 -10.53 26.61
CA GLY A 751 -1.51 -10.39 28.07
C GLY A 751 -2.51 -11.33 28.78
N PRO A 752 -2.52 -11.33 30.13
CA PRO A 752 -3.41 -12.16 30.94
C PRO A 752 -4.88 -12.08 30.48
N ILE A 753 -5.51 -13.22 30.27
CA ILE A 753 -6.95 -13.28 30.03
C ILE A 753 -7.67 -13.11 31.36
N LEU A 754 -8.45 -12.05 31.49
CA LEU A 754 -9.25 -11.80 32.69
C LEU A 754 -10.60 -12.48 32.55
N ARG A 755 -11.13 -13.02 33.65
CA ARG A 755 -12.45 -13.65 33.70
C ARG A 755 -13.27 -13.16 34.88
N GLY A 756 -14.56 -12.90 34.67
CA GLY A 756 -15.52 -12.46 35.69
C GLY A 756 -16.98 -12.66 35.26
N LYS A 757 -17.91 -12.11 36.05
CA LYS A 757 -19.35 -12.10 35.78
C LYS A 757 -19.88 -10.67 35.62
N ALA A 758 -21.01 -10.54 34.92
CA ALA A 758 -21.67 -9.26 34.70
C ALA A 758 -22.07 -8.62 36.04
N GLY A 759 -21.54 -7.43 36.29
CA GLY A 759 -21.69 -6.68 37.54
C GLY A 759 -20.43 -6.67 38.41
N ASP A 760 -19.44 -7.54 38.15
CA ASP A 760 -18.18 -7.54 38.88
C ASP A 760 -17.40 -6.24 38.66
N THR A 761 -16.68 -5.80 39.69
CA THR A 761 -15.75 -4.67 39.61
C THR A 761 -14.33 -5.20 39.51
N PHE A 762 -13.56 -4.65 38.57
CA PHE A 762 -12.15 -4.97 38.36
C PHE A 762 -11.30 -3.80 38.83
N ARG A 763 -10.20 -4.08 39.54
CA ARG A 763 -9.17 -3.12 39.97
C ARG A 763 -7.81 -3.59 39.48
N ILE A 764 -7.32 -2.94 38.44
CA ILE A 764 -6.07 -3.28 37.76
C ILE A 764 -4.99 -2.27 38.16
N THR A 765 -3.90 -2.77 38.73
CA THR A 765 -2.72 -1.95 39.04
C THR A 765 -1.70 -2.12 37.92
N LEU A 766 -1.61 -1.14 37.03
CA LEU A 766 -0.62 -1.11 35.95
C LEU A 766 0.71 -0.54 36.47
N VAL A 767 1.79 -1.30 36.35
CA VAL A 767 3.16 -0.88 36.67
C VAL A 767 3.95 -0.81 35.38
N ASN A 768 4.41 0.38 34.99
CA ASN A 768 5.23 0.52 33.79
C ASN A 768 6.71 0.29 34.11
N LYS A 769 7.28 -0.84 33.69
CA LYS A 769 8.73 -1.12 33.75
C LYS A 769 9.38 -1.11 32.35
N GLY A 770 8.69 -0.59 31.34
CA GLY A 770 9.20 -0.40 29.99
C GLY A 770 10.10 0.82 29.86
N SER A 771 10.51 1.12 28.64
CA SER A 771 11.37 2.26 28.30
C SER A 771 10.59 3.49 27.83
N MET A 772 9.29 3.34 27.56
CA MET A 772 8.40 4.40 27.08
C MET A 772 7.09 4.47 27.86
N ALA A 773 6.31 5.52 27.63
CA ALA A 773 5.00 5.69 28.23
C ALA A 773 4.02 4.61 27.75
N HIS A 774 3.23 4.09 28.68
CA HIS A 774 2.21 3.07 28.43
C HIS A 774 0.94 3.36 29.22
N SER A 775 -0.18 2.84 28.75
CA SER A 775 -1.48 2.94 29.41
C SER A 775 -2.22 1.60 29.26
N ILE A 776 -3.45 1.53 29.77
CA ILE A 776 -4.33 0.39 29.57
C ILE A 776 -5.77 0.87 29.44
N ASP A 777 -6.45 0.40 28.41
CA ASP A 777 -7.87 0.62 28.09
C ASP A 777 -8.58 -0.74 28.10
N PHE A 778 -9.72 -0.82 28.79
CA PHE A 778 -10.54 -2.02 28.93
C PHE A 778 -11.92 -1.75 28.33
N HIS A 779 -12.28 -2.49 27.27
CA HIS A 779 -13.58 -2.33 26.60
C HIS A 779 -14.75 -2.92 27.41
N ALA A 780 -14.45 -3.72 28.44
CA ALA A 780 -15.46 -4.30 29.32
C ALA A 780 -16.11 -3.28 30.28
N GLY A 781 -15.45 -2.13 30.51
CA GLY A 781 -15.93 -1.06 31.39
C GLY A 781 -16.72 0.01 30.63
N ASP A 782 -17.71 0.62 31.30
CA ASP A 782 -18.47 1.77 30.77
C ASP A 782 -18.60 2.95 31.74
N ASP A 783 -17.81 2.94 32.83
CA ASP A 783 -17.91 3.88 33.95
C ASP A 783 -16.66 4.76 34.15
N ALA A 784 -15.74 4.80 33.18
CA ALA A 784 -14.47 5.49 33.32
C ALA A 784 -14.12 6.37 32.11
N ALA A 785 -13.89 7.66 32.34
CA ALA A 785 -13.44 8.60 31.32
C ALA A 785 -11.95 8.33 30.95
N PRO A 786 -11.61 8.23 29.64
CA PRO A 786 -10.26 7.83 29.21
C PRO A 786 -9.13 8.76 29.68
N ASP A 787 -9.35 10.07 29.69
CA ASP A 787 -8.36 11.10 30.06
C ASP A 787 -7.89 10.99 31.52
N LYS A 788 -8.72 10.42 32.39
CA LYS A 788 -8.42 10.23 33.82
C LYS A 788 -7.97 8.82 34.12
N ALA A 789 -8.77 7.83 33.71
CA ALA A 789 -8.62 6.45 34.13
C ALA A 789 -7.64 5.64 33.26
N MET A 790 -7.48 6.03 31.99
CA MET A 790 -6.68 5.32 30.98
C MET A 790 -5.46 6.15 30.53
N LYS A 791 -5.01 7.08 31.37
CA LYS A 791 -3.89 7.97 31.06
C LYS A 791 -2.58 7.20 30.88
N SER A 792 -1.71 7.71 30.01
CA SER A 792 -0.34 7.23 29.89
C SER A 792 0.44 7.48 31.18
N ILE A 793 1.21 6.48 31.60
CA ILE A 793 2.15 6.55 32.69
C ILE A 793 3.57 6.37 32.18
N GLU A 794 4.46 7.26 32.62
CA GLU A 794 5.89 7.19 32.33
C GLU A 794 6.54 5.91 32.91
N PRO A 795 7.71 5.51 32.40
CA PRO A 795 8.52 4.46 33.01
C PRO A 795 8.70 4.64 34.52
N GLY A 796 8.59 3.55 35.28
CA GLY A 796 8.69 3.52 36.74
C GLY A 796 7.45 4.00 37.48
N ARG A 797 6.40 4.45 36.78
CA ARG A 797 5.14 4.89 37.41
C ARG A 797 4.12 3.76 37.50
N THR A 798 3.09 4.01 38.30
CA THR A 798 1.97 3.08 38.55
C THR A 798 0.65 3.81 38.36
N LEU A 799 -0.32 3.12 37.75
CA LEU A 799 -1.70 3.56 37.57
C LEU A 799 -2.63 2.50 38.15
N VAL A 800 -3.61 2.91 38.95
CA VAL A 800 -4.71 2.02 39.35
C VAL A 800 -5.93 2.39 38.51
N TYR A 801 -6.41 1.44 37.71
CA TYR A 801 -7.64 1.56 36.94
C TYR A 801 -8.70 0.65 37.55
N THR A 802 -9.84 1.22 37.94
CA THR A 802 -11.01 0.47 38.40
C THR A 802 -12.17 0.68 37.44
N PHE A 803 -12.82 -0.40 37.03
CA PHE A 803 -14.00 -0.37 36.18
C PHE A 803 -15.00 -1.43 36.60
N ARG A 804 -16.29 -1.17 36.41
CA ARG A 804 -17.36 -2.16 36.54
C ARG A 804 -17.63 -2.79 35.18
N ALA A 805 -17.83 -4.11 35.14
CA ALA A 805 -18.15 -4.84 33.92
C ALA A 805 -19.65 -5.19 33.84
N PRO A 806 -20.54 -4.32 33.31
CA PRO A 806 -21.98 -4.54 33.39
C PRO A 806 -22.51 -5.55 32.35
N ARG A 807 -21.74 -5.86 31.29
CA ARG A 807 -22.23 -6.63 30.14
C ARG A 807 -21.39 -7.90 29.92
N SER A 808 -22.06 -9.01 29.66
CA SER A 808 -21.42 -10.27 29.31
C SER A 808 -20.86 -10.25 27.88
N GLY A 809 -19.70 -10.87 27.69
CA GLY A 809 -19.03 -11.01 26.40
C GLY A 809 -17.54 -11.29 26.55
N ILE A 810 -16.84 -11.32 25.43
CA ILE A 810 -15.38 -11.26 25.39
C ILE A 810 -14.99 -9.88 24.88
N TRP A 811 -14.18 -9.17 25.66
CA TRP A 811 -13.86 -7.76 25.46
C TRP A 811 -12.36 -7.61 25.31
N MET A 812 -11.90 -6.77 24.39
CA MET A 812 -10.49 -6.46 24.30
C MET A 812 -10.04 -5.53 25.44
N TYR A 813 -8.78 -5.64 25.83
CA TYR A 813 -8.07 -4.55 26.47
C TYR A 813 -6.74 -4.32 25.76
N HIS A 814 -6.26 -3.09 25.72
CA HIS A 814 -5.01 -2.74 25.04
C HIS A 814 -4.39 -1.44 25.56
N CYS A 815 -3.17 -1.12 25.11
CA CYS A 815 -2.57 0.19 25.40
C CYS A 815 -3.28 1.29 24.59
N SER A 816 -3.60 2.40 25.22
CA SER A 816 -4.21 3.60 24.61
C SER A 816 -3.23 4.76 24.38
N THR A 817 -1.93 4.52 24.61
CA THR A 817 -0.88 5.53 24.38
C THR A 817 -0.63 5.70 22.89
N ALA A 818 -0.53 6.95 22.42
CA ALA A 818 -0.36 7.25 21.01
C ALA A 818 1.08 6.96 20.51
N PRO A 819 1.26 6.41 19.29
CA PRO A 819 0.22 5.90 18.38
C PRO A 819 -0.26 4.51 18.79
N MET A 820 -1.56 4.37 19.10
CA MET A 820 -2.15 3.15 19.66
C MET A 820 -1.94 1.92 18.78
N SER A 821 -2.06 2.10 17.46
CA SER A 821 -1.86 1.03 16.48
C SER A 821 -0.50 0.36 16.61
N ASN A 822 0.56 1.12 16.87
CA ASN A 822 1.89 0.58 17.10
C ASN A 822 2.01 -0.17 18.42
N HIS A 823 1.39 0.32 19.50
CA HIS A 823 1.43 -0.41 20.77
C HIS A 823 0.70 -1.76 20.66
N ILE A 824 -0.45 -1.81 19.99
CA ILE A 824 -1.18 -3.06 19.72
C ILE A 824 -0.35 -3.98 18.84
N ALA A 825 0.21 -3.46 17.73
CA ALA A 825 1.07 -4.23 16.82
C ALA A 825 2.36 -4.76 17.48
N ASN A 826 2.79 -4.13 18.57
CA ASN A 826 3.93 -4.58 19.38
C ASN A 826 3.55 -5.59 20.48
N GLY A 827 2.28 -6.02 20.57
CA GLY A 827 1.85 -7.08 21.51
C GLY A 827 1.04 -6.61 22.71
N MET A 828 0.71 -5.32 22.82
CA MET A 828 0.00 -4.77 23.99
C MET A 828 -1.53 -4.94 23.91
N PHE A 829 -2.00 -6.18 23.94
CA PHE A 829 -3.42 -6.51 23.95
C PHE A 829 -3.73 -7.78 24.77
N GLY A 830 -4.98 -7.94 25.18
CA GLY A 830 -5.50 -9.16 25.79
C GLY A 830 -7.03 -9.14 25.82
N ALA A 831 -7.64 -10.07 26.56
CA ALA A 831 -9.10 -10.17 26.64
C ALA A 831 -9.63 -10.20 28.08
N VAL A 832 -10.86 -9.73 28.25
CA VAL A 832 -11.69 -9.88 29.44
C VAL A 832 -12.95 -10.65 29.05
N ILE A 833 -13.15 -11.82 29.65
CA ILE A 833 -14.33 -12.66 29.45
C ILE A 833 -15.28 -12.43 30.63
N ILE A 834 -16.44 -11.85 30.34
CA ILE A 834 -17.49 -11.57 31.30
C ILE A 834 -18.66 -12.50 31.02
N GLU A 835 -18.94 -13.38 31.96
CA GLU A 835 -20.11 -14.25 31.88
C GLU A 835 -21.38 -13.52 32.29
N PRO A 836 -22.56 -13.92 31.80
CA PRO A 836 -23.81 -13.46 32.41
C PRO A 836 -23.86 -13.92 33.88
N LYS A 837 -24.68 -13.26 34.71
CA LYS A 837 -24.80 -13.63 36.14
C LYS A 837 -25.14 -15.10 36.36
N THR A 838 -25.99 -15.63 35.49
CA THR A 838 -26.41 -17.04 35.45
C THR A 838 -25.31 -18.01 35.03
N GLY A 839 -24.20 -17.53 34.48
CA GLY A 839 -23.23 -18.33 33.75
C GLY A 839 -23.71 -18.70 32.34
N TRP A 840 -22.79 -19.18 31.51
CA TRP A 840 -23.11 -19.78 30.22
C TRP A 840 -23.48 -21.26 30.39
N PRO A 841 -24.22 -21.86 29.43
CA PRO A 841 -24.41 -23.31 29.41
C PRO A 841 -23.06 -24.04 29.49
N PRO A 842 -22.95 -25.10 30.30
CA PRO A 842 -21.71 -25.85 30.44
C PRO A 842 -21.36 -26.55 29.12
N VAL A 843 -20.06 -26.71 28.90
CA VAL A 843 -19.47 -27.46 27.80
C VAL A 843 -18.30 -28.28 28.34
N ASP A 844 -17.86 -29.30 27.60
CA ASP A 844 -16.82 -30.21 28.08
C ASP A 844 -15.42 -29.57 28.01
N LYS A 845 -15.17 -28.72 27.00
CA LYS A 845 -13.90 -27.99 26.86
C LYS A 845 -14.10 -26.55 26.40
N GLU A 846 -13.33 -25.64 26.99
CA GLU A 846 -13.29 -24.23 26.62
C GLU A 846 -11.88 -23.79 26.25
N PHE A 847 -11.74 -23.15 25.08
CA PHE A 847 -10.50 -22.56 24.60
C PHE A 847 -10.66 -21.07 24.32
N VAL A 848 -9.56 -20.32 24.31
CA VAL A 848 -9.49 -18.89 23.99
C VAL A 848 -8.40 -18.67 22.95
N LEU A 849 -8.79 -18.10 21.81
CA LEU A 849 -7.90 -17.74 20.71
C LEU A 849 -8.02 -16.24 20.43
N ILE A 850 -6.89 -15.53 20.49
CA ILE A 850 -6.79 -14.11 20.17
C ILE A 850 -6.02 -13.98 18.85
N GLY A 851 -6.70 -13.52 17.81
CA GLY A 851 -6.10 -13.20 16.52
C GLY A 851 -5.38 -11.86 16.55
N SER A 852 -4.14 -11.80 16.07
CA SER A 852 -3.36 -10.57 15.95
C SER A 852 -2.46 -10.56 14.73
N GLU A 853 -2.11 -9.37 14.26
CA GLU A 853 -1.11 -9.14 13.22
C GLU A 853 0.27 -8.83 13.81
N MET A 854 1.33 -9.17 13.09
CA MET A 854 2.70 -8.76 13.43
C MET A 854 3.34 -8.05 12.23
N TYR A 855 3.97 -6.93 12.53
CA TYR A 855 4.58 -6.03 11.55
C TYR A 855 6.08 -5.95 11.84
N LEU A 856 6.87 -6.80 11.20
CA LEU A 856 8.30 -6.96 11.46
C LEU A 856 9.04 -5.65 11.14
N GLY A 857 9.63 -5.05 12.17
CA GLY A 857 10.53 -3.91 12.07
C GLY A 857 12.00 -4.34 11.98
N PRO A 858 12.93 -3.41 12.23
CA PRO A 858 14.37 -3.70 12.26
C PRO A 858 14.71 -4.85 13.21
N GLN A 859 15.82 -5.54 12.97
CA GLN A 859 16.21 -6.71 13.78
C GLN A 859 16.30 -6.35 15.27
N ALA A 860 15.59 -7.11 16.10
CA ALA A 860 15.39 -6.88 17.53
C ALA A 860 14.73 -5.54 17.89
N GLY A 861 14.17 -4.81 16.92
CA GLY A 861 13.44 -3.56 17.11
C GLY A 861 11.95 -3.78 17.36
N LEU A 862 11.22 -2.68 17.53
CA LEU A 862 9.76 -2.66 17.60
C LEU A 862 9.14 -2.81 16.21
N ALA A 863 7.82 -3.04 16.17
CA ALA A 863 7.04 -3.15 14.95
C ALA A 863 7.18 -1.94 14.02
N ASP A 864 7.25 -2.18 12.70
CA ASP A 864 7.42 -1.13 11.69
C ASP A 864 6.16 -0.24 11.59
N PRO A 865 6.24 1.06 11.98
CA PRO A 865 5.10 1.95 11.92
C PRO A 865 4.56 2.20 10.51
N GLN A 866 5.41 2.12 9.47
CA GLN A 866 4.95 2.29 8.09
C GLN A 866 4.08 1.11 7.70
N LYS A 867 4.54 -0.12 7.96
CA LYS A 867 3.76 -1.33 7.64
C LYS A 867 2.44 -1.37 8.41
N VAL A 868 2.45 -0.95 9.67
CA VAL A 868 1.23 -0.79 10.49
C VAL A 868 0.26 0.21 9.83
N SER A 869 0.75 1.36 9.40
CA SER A 869 -0.08 2.40 8.77
C SER A 869 -0.59 2.03 7.37
N SER A 870 0.16 1.21 6.62
CA SER A 870 -0.24 0.70 5.31
C SER A 870 -1.00 -0.62 5.36
N MET A 871 -1.30 -1.13 6.56
CA MET A 871 -2.02 -2.39 6.78
C MET A 871 -1.34 -3.61 6.11
N THR A 872 -0.01 -3.60 6.01
CA THR A 872 0.78 -4.68 5.41
C THR A 872 1.41 -5.57 6.47
N ALA A 873 0.60 -6.43 7.10
CA ALA A 873 1.08 -7.39 8.09
C ALA A 873 2.06 -8.39 7.45
N ASP A 874 3.20 -8.61 8.10
CA ASP A 874 4.18 -9.61 7.66
C ASP A 874 3.75 -11.01 8.10
N LEU A 875 3.30 -11.13 9.35
CA LEU A 875 2.81 -12.36 9.95
C LEU A 875 1.45 -12.14 10.63
N THR A 876 0.74 -13.23 10.88
CA THR A 876 -0.43 -13.24 11.74
C THR A 876 -0.33 -14.39 12.73
N ALA A 877 -1.05 -14.30 13.84
CA ALA A 877 -1.02 -15.36 14.84
C ALA A 877 -2.37 -15.54 15.53
N PHE A 878 -2.59 -16.75 16.04
CA PHE A 878 -3.46 -16.99 17.19
C PHE A 878 -2.58 -17.06 18.44
N ASN A 879 -2.91 -16.27 19.46
CA ASN A 879 -2.18 -16.17 20.72
C ASN A 879 -0.69 -15.84 20.53
N GLY A 880 -0.40 -14.88 19.63
CA GLY A 880 0.87 -14.15 19.54
C GLY A 880 2.02 -14.84 18.82
N ARG A 881 1.88 -16.10 18.38
CA ARG A 881 2.89 -16.80 17.58
C ARG A 881 2.29 -17.50 16.35
N ALA A 882 2.89 -17.25 15.18
CA ALA A 882 2.52 -17.89 13.92
C ALA A 882 2.67 -19.42 14.00
N PHE A 883 1.68 -20.17 13.49
CA PHE A 883 1.67 -21.65 13.42
C PHE A 883 1.86 -22.37 14.76
N GLN A 884 1.66 -21.70 15.90
CA GLN A 884 1.86 -22.33 17.20
C GLN A 884 0.96 -23.54 17.41
N TYR A 885 -0.29 -23.46 16.96
CA TYR A 885 -1.26 -24.54 17.10
C TYR A 885 -1.18 -25.58 15.97
N ASP A 886 -0.27 -25.40 15.01
CA ASP A 886 0.18 -26.47 14.12
C ASP A 886 1.10 -27.45 14.88
N ALA A 887 2.04 -26.88 15.63
CA ALA A 887 2.99 -27.61 16.46
C ALA A 887 2.36 -28.16 17.75
N TYR A 888 1.43 -27.42 18.35
CA TYR A 888 0.72 -27.79 19.57
C TYR A 888 -0.79 -27.78 19.37
N PRO A 889 -1.39 -28.79 18.69
CA PRO A 889 -2.82 -28.84 18.45
C PRO A 889 -3.66 -28.77 19.73
N LEU A 890 -4.84 -28.15 19.63
CA LEU A 890 -5.87 -28.26 20.67
C LEU A 890 -6.35 -29.72 20.73
N THR A 891 -6.87 -30.16 21.87
CA THR A 891 -7.31 -31.55 22.04
C THR A 891 -8.79 -31.65 22.37
N ALA A 892 -9.48 -32.62 21.79
CA ALA A 892 -10.88 -32.96 22.10
C ALA A 892 -11.12 -34.47 21.91
N ARG A 893 -12.26 -34.97 22.39
CA ARG A 893 -12.76 -36.33 22.10
C ARG A 893 -14.04 -36.28 21.28
N ILE A 894 -14.33 -37.39 20.60
CA ILE A 894 -15.63 -37.60 19.96
C ILE A 894 -16.73 -37.41 21.02
N GLY A 895 -17.78 -36.69 20.66
CA GLY A 895 -18.93 -36.43 21.54
C GLY A 895 -18.76 -35.25 22.51
N GLU A 896 -17.55 -34.76 22.76
CA GLU A 896 -17.34 -33.57 23.58
C GLU A 896 -17.90 -32.31 22.89
N LYS A 897 -18.68 -31.51 23.61
CA LYS A 897 -19.07 -30.15 23.21
C LYS A 897 -17.90 -29.21 23.54
N VAL A 898 -17.31 -28.64 22.49
CA VAL A 898 -16.16 -27.73 22.59
C VAL A 898 -16.65 -26.31 22.33
N ARG A 899 -16.32 -25.37 23.22
CA ARG A 899 -16.47 -23.93 22.99
C ARG A 899 -15.12 -23.29 22.74
N ILE A 900 -15.02 -22.47 21.69
CA ILE A 900 -13.84 -21.68 21.39
C ILE A 900 -14.23 -20.21 21.42
N TRP A 901 -13.71 -19.48 22.41
CA TRP A 901 -13.75 -18.02 22.47
C TRP A 901 -12.74 -17.46 21.48
N VAL A 902 -13.17 -16.52 20.64
CA VAL A 902 -12.31 -15.90 19.63
C VAL A 902 -12.43 -14.38 19.76
N LEU A 903 -11.29 -13.70 19.88
CA LEU A 903 -11.19 -12.24 19.84
C LEU A 903 -10.24 -11.84 18.72
N ASN A 904 -10.64 -10.90 17.87
CA ASN A 904 -9.72 -10.30 16.90
C ASN A 904 -9.13 -9.01 17.50
N ALA A 905 -7.88 -9.06 17.98
CA ALA A 905 -7.20 -7.88 18.52
C ALA A 905 -6.74 -6.89 17.43
N GLY A 906 -6.57 -7.35 16.18
CA GLY A 906 -6.12 -6.52 15.06
C GLY A 906 -4.62 -6.19 15.09
N PRO A 907 -4.21 -4.93 14.83
CA PRO A 907 -5.05 -3.72 14.89
C PRO A 907 -5.92 -3.44 13.65
N ASN A 908 -5.68 -4.06 12.49
CA ASN A 908 -6.25 -3.57 11.23
C ASN A 908 -7.11 -4.58 10.46
N SER A 909 -6.74 -5.86 10.49
CA SER A 909 -7.25 -6.90 9.59
C SER A 909 -8.46 -7.63 10.19
N PRO A 910 -9.47 -7.97 9.37
CA PRO A 910 -10.56 -8.84 9.82
C PRO A 910 -10.10 -10.29 10.01
N LEU A 911 -10.86 -11.03 10.81
CA LEU A 911 -10.67 -12.46 11.08
C LEU A 911 -11.95 -13.21 10.71
N SER A 912 -11.82 -14.17 9.79
CA SER A 912 -12.90 -15.07 9.39
C SER A 912 -12.64 -16.45 10.00
N PHE A 913 -12.96 -16.66 11.28
CA PHE A 913 -12.58 -17.89 11.99
C PHE A 913 -13.41 -19.08 11.51
N HIS A 914 -12.74 -20.15 11.06
CA HIS A 914 -13.35 -21.35 10.52
C HIS A 914 -12.65 -22.61 11.06
N VAL A 915 -13.42 -23.70 11.27
CA VAL A 915 -12.88 -25.03 11.57
C VAL A 915 -13.27 -25.98 10.43
N VAL A 916 -12.28 -26.45 9.68
CA VAL A 916 -12.44 -27.32 8.51
C VAL A 916 -12.92 -28.69 8.96
N GLY A 917 -13.93 -29.22 8.27
CA GLY A 917 -14.49 -30.55 8.52
C GLY A 917 -15.60 -30.60 9.56
N THR A 918 -16.03 -29.46 10.12
CA THR A 918 -17.18 -29.39 11.03
C THR A 918 -17.99 -28.12 10.82
N GLN A 919 -19.14 -28.05 11.49
CA GLN A 919 -20.02 -26.88 11.54
C GLN A 919 -20.26 -26.50 13.01
N PHE A 920 -20.46 -25.21 13.26
CA PHE A 920 -20.78 -24.68 14.56
C PHE A 920 -22.28 -24.84 14.84
N SER A 921 -22.62 -25.54 15.92
CA SER A 921 -23.99 -25.62 16.44
C SER A 921 -24.40 -24.33 17.14
N THR A 922 -23.45 -23.57 17.66
CA THR A 922 -23.67 -22.24 18.24
C THR A 922 -22.64 -21.26 17.72
N VAL A 923 -23.08 -20.06 17.31
CA VAL A 923 -22.23 -18.92 16.97
C VAL A 923 -22.75 -17.71 17.71
N TRP A 924 -21.96 -17.18 18.63
CA TRP A 924 -22.25 -15.96 19.36
C TRP A 924 -21.20 -14.89 19.02
N SER A 925 -21.65 -13.70 18.65
CA SER A 925 -20.79 -12.60 18.19
C SER A 925 -21.32 -11.27 18.73
N GLU A 926 -20.44 -10.47 19.35
CA GLU A 926 -20.73 -9.08 19.74
C GLU A 926 -22.06 -8.90 20.51
N GLY A 927 -22.34 -9.78 21.47
CA GLY A 927 -23.54 -9.67 22.30
C GLY A 927 -24.78 -10.42 21.80
N ARG A 928 -24.70 -11.11 20.65
CA ARG A 928 -25.87 -11.83 20.08
C ARG A 928 -25.52 -13.21 19.55
N TYR A 929 -26.49 -14.13 19.64
CA TYR A 929 -26.44 -15.38 18.90
C TYR A 929 -26.77 -15.14 17.43
N LEU A 930 -25.90 -15.60 16.54
CA LEU A 930 -26.18 -15.77 15.11
C LEU A 930 -26.80 -17.16 14.87
N VAL A 931 -26.32 -18.16 15.61
CA VAL A 931 -26.87 -19.51 15.69
C VAL A 931 -26.84 -19.91 17.17
N LYS A 932 -27.90 -20.56 17.67
CA LYS A 932 -27.98 -21.02 19.05
C LYS A 932 -28.51 -22.45 19.10
N ASP A 933 -27.68 -23.38 19.59
CA ASP A 933 -28.02 -24.78 19.79
C ASP A 933 -28.69 -25.44 18.56
N GLY A 934 -28.17 -25.12 17.37
CA GLY A 934 -28.71 -25.58 16.10
C GLY A 934 -28.51 -27.09 15.92
N SER A 935 -29.62 -27.84 15.86
CA SER A 935 -29.63 -29.28 15.56
C SER A 935 -29.86 -29.57 14.07
N THR A 936 -30.64 -28.72 13.40
CA THR A 936 -30.97 -28.79 11.96
C THR A 936 -30.36 -27.65 11.14
N THR A 937 -29.69 -26.71 11.81
CA THR A 937 -29.03 -25.54 11.21
C THR A 937 -27.66 -25.33 11.86
N GLY A 938 -26.72 -24.67 11.19
CA GLY A 938 -25.39 -24.41 11.75
C GLY A 938 -24.72 -23.17 11.15
N GLY A 939 -23.61 -22.77 11.75
CA GLY A 939 -22.72 -21.73 11.25
C GLY A 939 -21.38 -22.31 10.78
N GLN A 940 -20.80 -21.76 9.72
CA GLN A 940 -19.49 -22.21 9.22
C GLN A 940 -18.33 -21.32 9.66
N VAL A 941 -18.63 -20.05 9.97
CA VAL A 941 -17.62 -19.00 10.21
C VAL A 941 -18.10 -18.11 11.34
N LEU A 942 -17.16 -17.67 12.18
CA LEU A 942 -17.33 -16.52 13.09
C LEU A 942 -16.56 -15.32 12.50
N PRO A 943 -17.27 -14.34 11.89
CA PRO A 943 -16.64 -13.16 11.32
C PRO A 943 -16.40 -12.09 12.39
N LEU A 944 -15.17 -11.59 12.50
CA LEU A 944 -14.76 -10.59 13.50
C LEU A 944 -13.94 -9.48 12.85
N LEU A 945 -14.41 -8.23 12.93
CA LEU A 945 -13.59 -7.04 12.68
C LEU A 945 -12.57 -6.83 13.82
N PRO A 946 -11.55 -5.97 13.65
CA PRO A 946 -10.68 -5.60 14.76
C PRO A 946 -11.47 -5.13 15.99
N ALA A 947 -10.99 -5.53 17.17
CA ALA A 947 -11.61 -5.37 18.49
C ALA A 947 -12.93 -6.15 18.73
N GLN A 948 -13.44 -6.92 17.76
CA GLN A 948 -14.64 -7.75 17.97
C GLN A 948 -14.30 -9.12 18.51
N GLY A 949 -15.22 -9.69 19.28
CA GLY A 949 -15.10 -11.03 19.80
C GLY A 949 -16.41 -11.82 19.87
N GLY A 950 -16.27 -13.11 20.07
CA GLY A 950 -17.37 -14.05 20.14
C GLY A 950 -16.96 -15.42 20.66
N PHE A 951 -17.85 -16.39 20.53
CA PHE A 951 -17.52 -17.80 20.69
C PHE A 951 -18.29 -18.67 19.70
N VAL A 952 -17.73 -19.83 19.41
CA VAL A 952 -18.37 -20.90 18.65
C VAL A 952 -18.43 -22.18 19.48
N GLU A 953 -19.47 -22.98 19.26
CA GLU A 953 -19.58 -24.32 19.86
C GLU A 953 -19.76 -25.37 18.77
N MET A 954 -19.14 -26.52 18.95
CA MET A 954 -19.22 -27.66 18.04
C MET A 954 -19.01 -28.98 18.78
N THR A 955 -19.44 -30.08 18.16
CA THR A 955 -19.18 -31.44 18.63
C THR A 955 -18.61 -32.27 17.49
N PHE A 956 -17.54 -33.00 17.76
CA PHE A 956 -16.88 -33.83 16.75
C PHE A 956 -17.48 -35.23 16.72
N ARG A 957 -17.77 -35.73 15.51
CA ARG A 957 -18.38 -37.05 15.29
C ARG A 957 -17.37 -38.12 14.89
N THR A 958 -16.24 -37.71 14.32
CA THR A 958 -15.18 -38.62 13.87
C THR A 958 -13.83 -38.17 14.44
N ALA A 959 -13.01 -39.14 14.84
CA ALA A 959 -11.64 -38.87 15.24
C ALA A 959 -10.83 -38.40 14.04
N GLY A 960 -9.87 -37.51 14.27
CA GLY A 960 -9.09 -36.90 13.20
C GLY A 960 -8.43 -35.60 13.62
N LYS A 961 -7.74 -34.98 12.68
CA LYS A 961 -7.05 -33.70 12.87
C LYS A 961 -7.81 -32.64 12.08
N TYR A 962 -8.48 -31.72 12.77
CA TYR A 962 -9.35 -30.71 12.19
C TYR A 962 -8.62 -29.37 12.12
N PRO A 963 -8.29 -28.85 10.93
CA PRO A 963 -7.67 -27.53 10.81
C PRO A 963 -8.63 -26.43 11.27
N PHE A 964 -8.12 -25.42 11.96
CA PHE A 964 -8.83 -24.16 12.18
C PHE A 964 -7.99 -23.00 11.65
N VAL A 965 -8.65 -22.06 10.99
CA VAL A 965 -8.00 -21.06 10.13
C VAL A 965 -8.68 -19.70 10.21
N ASN A 966 -7.92 -18.65 9.86
CA ASN A 966 -8.51 -17.46 9.29
C ASN A 966 -8.84 -17.71 7.80
N HIS A 967 -10.13 -17.77 7.44
CA HIS A 967 -10.57 -18.05 6.08
C HIS A 967 -10.28 -16.90 5.09
N ILE A 968 -9.68 -15.81 5.55
CA ILE A 968 -8.87 -14.93 4.69
C ILE A 968 -7.54 -15.66 4.48
N MET A 969 -7.51 -16.55 3.48
CA MET A 969 -6.48 -17.58 3.36
C MET A 969 -5.05 -17.02 3.30
N SER A 970 -4.85 -15.88 2.65
CA SER A 970 -3.53 -15.21 2.61
C SER A 970 -3.05 -14.71 3.98
N LEU A 971 -3.95 -14.52 4.94
CA LEU A 971 -3.61 -14.25 6.34
C LEU A 971 -3.45 -15.54 7.14
N ALA A 972 -4.19 -16.61 6.87
CA ALA A 972 -3.93 -17.91 7.51
C ALA A 972 -2.54 -18.46 7.14
N GLU A 973 -2.15 -18.34 5.87
CA GLU A 973 -0.82 -18.71 5.34
C GLU A 973 0.33 -17.90 5.95
N LYS A 974 0.02 -16.82 6.69
CA LYS A 974 0.99 -16.02 7.46
C LYS A 974 1.10 -16.42 8.94
N GLY A 975 0.30 -17.38 9.40
CA GLY A 975 0.43 -17.96 10.75
C GLY A 975 -0.86 -18.14 11.55
N GLN A 976 -2.00 -17.58 11.11
CA GLN A 976 -3.32 -17.81 11.72
C GLN A 976 -3.94 -19.15 11.29
N HIS A 977 -3.25 -20.22 11.67
CA HIS A 977 -3.61 -21.60 11.41
C HIS A 977 -3.30 -22.47 12.64
N GLY A 978 -3.99 -23.60 12.76
CA GLY A 978 -3.72 -24.62 13.75
C GLY A 978 -4.62 -25.84 13.59
N PHE A 979 -4.50 -26.81 14.48
CA PHE A 979 -5.35 -28.00 14.45
C PHE A 979 -6.02 -28.30 15.79
N ILE A 980 -7.16 -28.97 15.70
CA ILE A 980 -7.82 -29.67 16.81
C ILE A 980 -7.63 -31.16 16.57
N GLN A 981 -6.87 -31.80 17.46
CA GLN A 981 -6.68 -33.25 17.49
C GLN A 981 -7.85 -33.88 18.25
N VAL A 982 -8.70 -34.61 17.53
CA VAL A 982 -9.86 -35.31 18.08
C VAL A 982 -9.51 -36.79 18.21
N SER A 983 -9.45 -37.29 19.45
CA SER A 983 -9.29 -38.71 19.73
C SER A 983 -10.64 -39.42 19.86
N LYS A 984 -10.61 -40.75 19.83
CA LYS A 984 -11.77 -41.57 20.19
C LYS A 984 -12.23 -41.29 21.61
#